data_AF-A0AAW4Z190-F1
#
_entry.id   AF-A0AAW4Z190-F1
#
_cell.length_a   1.000
_cell.length_b   1.000
_cell.length_c   1.000
_cell.angle_alpha   90.00
_cell.angle_beta   90.00
_cell.angle_gamma   90.00
#
_symmetry.space_group_name_H-M   'P 1'
#
loop_
_entity.id
_entity.type
_entity.pdbx_description
1 polymer ?
#
loop_
_entity_poly.entity_id
_entity_poly.type
_entity_poly.pdbx_seq_one_letter_code
_entity_poly.pdbx_strand_id
1 'polypeptide(L)'
;MLCKYVLIVDSISYDIPKSCIQNWDEIKFSRKRSGLEGITRTFTSKFQFVGEAYDLILEEYLSKYLASNASITVYTITNSHTYEEFFSCRLDFGSLTYDGNTVSINSIDDSVANIIKANKGTQYEYSVDEIKDVYQLYYDSVSMNYSQPHTLGGNTVENDASLQYIVIDKGIYVEAITYSLPLYISGGELPSRDSPLEFYDAPQESKDDPNVFVKALSDIDIVLNFSFEYYISYSDAYTTKAEIVLGGRYEDGRLVELKRWGYNKGDVTPSNLNESIKIHLTKGQALFFDLKVTFNRVNASTGNIYFRNFKFETRFTSRANPIYVDAIRPIDVLNRLLKSMNGGNEGIYGEIASGVDERLDNCVILAAESIRGIPQAKLYTSYTKFKNWMETVFGFVPVINGVTVFFKHRDKLFSDNNVKDLNSSFSSFEYKVDSSRIYSLVRVGYDKQDYESMNGRDEFRFTTEYTTGIDITDNVLELISPYRADVYGIEFLSQKRGQDTTDSESDNDVFFVCVSTTLHDNGGVQTYKEYRLIRSGWEISGVLDPRTMFNAMYWQGGILQANAGYIGMFTKKLSYSSSDGNSDVVVNGIGMKDDFNVESGIITCGDVSFTTYNEDIPPTDDETIKILKDDLVYEGYIKEVSSTVERNEGVKYDLFVRSITKA
;
A
#
# COMPACT_ATOMS: atom_id res chain seq x y z
N MET A 1 -33.82 -8.71 36.70
CA MET A 1 -34.63 -8.33 35.51
C MET A 1 -35.75 -9.34 35.25
N LEU A 2 -36.99 -8.89 34.96
CA LEU A 2 -38.08 -9.79 34.47
C LEU A 2 -37.92 -9.98 32.96
N CYS A 3 -38.03 -11.22 32.49
CA CYS A 3 -37.86 -11.56 31.08
C CYS A 3 -39.10 -12.21 30.49
N LYS A 4 -39.29 -11.99 29.19
CA LYS A 4 -40.28 -12.69 28.37
C LYS A 4 -39.54 -13.42 27.25
N TYR A 5 -39.91 -14.67 27.01
CA TYR A 5 -39.33 -15.52 25.97
C TYR A 5 -40.36 -15.78 24.88
N VAL A 6 -39.97 -15.56 23.64
CA VAL A 6 -40.81 -15.82 22.46
C VAL A 6 -40.08 -16.77 21.54
N LEU A 7 -40.65 -17.94 21.33
CA LEU A 7 -40.18 -18.90 20.34
C LEU A 7 -40.96 -18.70 19.05
N ILE A 8 -40.26 -18.49 17.93
CA ILE A 8 -40.88 -18.36 16.62
C ILE A 8 -40.56 -19.65 15.86
N VAL A 9 -41.58 -20.42 15.50
CA VAL A 9 -41.43 -21.68 14.74
C VAL A 9 -42.25 -21.54 13.46
N ASP A 10 -41.60 -21.68 12.30
CA ASP A 10 -42.22 -21.51 10.99
C ASP A 10 -43.02 -20.19 10.83
N SER A 11 -42.44 -19.09 11.30
CA SER A 11 -43.06 -17.74 11.33
C SER A 11 -44.24 -17.57 12.29
N ILE A 12 -44.58 -18.58 13.10
CA ILE A 12 -45.60 -18.50 14.15
C ILE A 12 -44.92 -18.20 15.49
N SER A 13 -45.38 -17.17 16.20
CA SER A 13 -44.82 -16.76 17.50
C SER A 13 -45.54 -17.43 18.67
N TYR A 14 -44.78 -17.98 19.61
CA TYR A 14 -45.23 -18.63 20.83
C TYR A 14 -44.58 -17.97 22.04
N ASP A 15 -45.38 -17.40 22.93
CA ASP A 15 -44.90 -16.93 24.23
C ASP A 15 -44.68 -18.15 25.13
N ILE A 16 -43.42 -18.50 25.41
CA ILE A 16 -43.08 -19.67 26.23
C ILE A 16 -42.75 -19.24 27.67
N PRO A 17 -43.21 -19.98 28.69
CA PRO A 17 -42.86 -19.70 30.07
C PRO A 17 -41.40 -20.03 30.32
N LYS A 18 -40.78 -19.31 31.25
CA LYS A 18 -39.43 -19.58 31.73
C LYS A 18 -39.18 -21.05 32.08
N SER A 19 -40.17 -21.74 32.64
CA SER A 19 -40.09 -23.17 32.99
C SER A 19 -39.84 -24.09 31.79
N CYS A 20 -40.05 -23.62 30.56
CA CYS A 20 -39.76 -24.33 29.33
C CYS A 20 -38.32 -24.17 28.84
N ILE A 21 -37.50 -23.40 29.54
CA ILE A 21 -36.07 -23.25 29.26
C ILE A 21 -35.31 -23.78 30.48
N GLN A 22 -34.70 -24.94 30.36
CA GLN A 22 -34.01 -25.59 31.47
C GLN A 22 -32.79 -24.78 31.94
N ASN A 23 -32.02 -24.22 31.01
CA ASN A 23 -30.81 -23.43 31.27
C ASN A 23 -31.09 -21.91 31.25
N TRP A 24 -32.27 -21.49 31.69
CA TRP A 24 -32.66 -20.06 31.73
C TRP A 24 -31.69 -19.20 32.54
N ASP A 25 -31.05 -19.76 33.56
CA ASP A 25 -30.11 -19.10 34.46
C ASP A 25 -28.69 -19.01 33.90
N GLU A 26 -28.43 -19.65 32.76
CA GLU A 26 -27.18 -19.56 32.01
C GLU A 26 -27.26 -18.56 30.86
N ILE A 27 -28.43 -17.94 30.62
CA ILE A 27 -28.63 -16.99 29.54
C ILE A 27 -27.80 -15.74 29.82
N LYS A 28 -26.85 -15.44 28.94
CA LYS A 28 -25.87 -14.38 29.09
C LYS A 28 -25.86 -13.46 27.88
N PHE A 29 -25.57 -12.21 28.17
CA PHE A 29 -25.22 -11.20 27.19
C PHE A 29 -23.82 -10.70 27.45
N SER A 30 -23.05 -10.51 26.39
CA SER A 30 -21.82 -9.74 26.45
C SER A 30 -21.70 -8.78 25.28
N ARG A 31 -21.09 -7.63 25.55
CA ARG A 31 -20.57 -6.70 24.56
C ARG A 31 -19.07 -6.68 24.71
N LYS A 32 -18.36 -6.92 23.63
CA LYS A 32 -16.90 -6.98 23.64
C LYS A 32 -16.32 -6.34 22.40
N ARG A 33 -15.23 -5.59 22.56
CA ARG A 33 -14.34 -5.23 21.44
C ARG A 33 -13.04 -6.01 21.57
N SER A 34 -12.50 -6.49 20.44
CA SER A 34 -11.27 -7.30 20.43
C SER A 34 -10.00 -6.45 20.55
N GLY A 35 -10.12 -5.16 20.22
CA GLY A 35 -9.09 -4.13 20.36
C GLY A 35 -9.76 -2.75 20.37
N LEU A 36 -9.15 -1.75 19.71
CA LEU A 36 -9.73 -0.41 19.58
C LEU A 36 -10.72 -0.25 18.41
N GLU A 37 -11.36 -1.34 18.02
CA GLU A 37 -12.40 -1.39 16.99
C GLU A 37 -13.81 -1.36 17.59
N GLY A 38 -14.84 -1.44 16.75
CA GLY A 38 -16.23 -1.48 17.19
C GLY A 38 -16.55 -2.68 18.10
N ILE A 39 -17.59 -2.51 18.92
CA ILE A 39 -18.10 -3.58 19.79
C ILE A 39 -18.86 -4.62 18.97
N THR A 40 -18.60 -5.89 19.27
CA THR A 40 -19.41 -7.04 18.86
C THR A 40 -20.28 -7.47 20.04
N ARG A 41 -21.54 -7.80 19.77
CA ARG A 41 -22.49 -8.33 20.75
C ARG A 41 -22.50 -9.85 20.65
N THR A 42 -22.52 -10.54 21.77
CA THR A 42 -22.62 -12.00 21.84
C THR A 42 -23.69 -12.38 22.84
N PHE A 43 -24.44 -13.42 22.51
CA PHE A 43 -25.53 -13.96 23.31
C PHE A 43 -25.29 -15.44 23.61
N THR A 44 -26.14 -16.01 24.45
CA THR A 44 -26.14 -17.44 24.80
C THR A 44 -26.07 -18.32 23.56
N SER A 45 -25.05 -19.18 23.49
CA SER A 45 -24.79 -20.01 22.33
C SER A 45 -25.64 -21.29 22.24
N LYS A 46 -26.33 -21.66 23.33
CA LYS A 46 -27.08 -22.93 23.44
C LYS A 46 -28.31 -22.77 24.33
N PHE A 47 -29.43 -23.30 23.86
CA PHE A 47 -30.67 -23.39 24.61
C PHE A 47 -31.03 -24.85 24.90
N GLN A 48 -31.61 -25.07 26.08
CA GLN A 48 -32.16 -26.36 26.50
C GLN A 48 -33.65 -26.18 26.76
N PHE A 49 -34.48 -26.70 25.86
CA PHE A 49 -35.93 -26.59 25.92
C PHE A 49 -36.57 -27.83 26.56
N VAL A 50 -37.60 -27.62 27.37
CA VAL A 50 -38.40 -28.64 28.06
C VAL A 50 -39.90 -28.31 27.96
N GLY A 51 -40.78 -29.28 28.19
CA GLY A 51 -42.23 -29.07 28.15
C GLY A 51 -42.73 -28.65 26.76
N GLU A 52 -43.63 -27.67 26.67
CA GLU A 52 -44.21 -27.25 25.38
C GLU A 52 -43.18 -26.74 24.37
N ALA A 53 -42.09 -26.09 24.81
CA ALA A 53 -41.02 -25.65 23.90
C ALA A 53 -40.21 -26.84 23.35
N TYR A 54 -40.07 -27.92 24.13
CA TYR A 54 -39.48 -29.18 23.65
C TYR A 54 -40.33 -29.75 22.53
N ASP A 55 -41.64 -29.84 22.74
CA ASP A 55 -42.58 -30.43 21.79
C ASP A 55 -42.58 -29.63 20.47
N LEU A 56 -42.65 -28.29 20.55
CA LEU A 56 -42.64 -27.40 19.38
C LEU A 56 -41.38 -27.56 18.52
N ILE A 57 -40.19 -27.57 19.14
CA ILE A 57 -38.92 -27.71 18.41
C ILE A 57 -38.78 -29.12 17.83
N LEU A 58 -39.15 -30.14 18.60
CA LEU A 58 -39.05 -31.52 18.14
C LEU A 58 -40.04 -31.80 17.00
N GLU A 59 -41.26 -31.30 17.06
CA GLU A 59 -42.27 -31.44 16.00
C GLU A 59 -41.81 -30.78 14.69
N GLU A 60 -41.27 -29.57 14.77
CA GLU A 60 -40.69 -28.89 13.61
C GLU A 60 -39.55 -29.74 13.00
N TYR A 61 -38.63 -30.24 13.84
CA TYR A 61 -37.55 -31.11 13.37
C TYR A 61 -38.04 -32.42 12.76
N LEU A 62 -39.03 -33.07 13.34
CA LEU A 62 -39.56 -34.33 12.81
C LEU A 62 -40.35 -34.14 11.52
N SER A 63 -41.01 -32.99 11.35
CA SER A 63 -41.82 -32.69 10.16
C SER A 63 -40.98 -32.21 8.98
N LYS A 64 -39.92 -31.43 9.22
CA LYS A 64 -39.12 -30.79 8.15
C LYS A 64 -37.64 -31.17 8.14
N TYR A 65 -37.17 -31.91 9.15
CA TYR A 65 -35.77 -32.32 9.28
C TYR A 65 -34.82 -31.11 9.21
N LEU A 66 -33.76 -31.16 8.40
CA LEU A 66 -32.81 -30.05 8.25
C LEU A 66 -33.38 -28.80 7.56
N ALA A 67 -34.62 -28.84 7.04
CA ALA A 67 -35.31 -27.66 6.53
C ALA A 67 -36.13 -26.90 7.60
N SER A 68 -36.08 -27.36 8.86
CA SER A 68 -36.72 -26.73 10.01
C SER A 68 -36.27 -25.30 10.23
N ASN A 69 -37.19 -24.42 10.65
CA ASN A 69 -36.87 -23.03 10.91
C ASN A 69 -37.50 -22.54 12.21
N ALA A 70 -36.65 -22.15 13.16
CA ALA A 70 -37.07 -21.55 14.42
C ALA A 70 -36.08 -20.49 14.91
N SER A 71 -36.58 -19.52 15.67
CA SER A 71 -35.78 -18.54 16.41
C SER A 71 -36.32 -18.33 17.81
N ILE A 72 -35.47 -17.85 18.71
CA ILE A 72 -35.86 -17.42 20.05
C ILE A 72 -35.54 -15.94 20.21
N THR A 73 -36.49 -15.20 20.77
CA THR A 73 -36.35 -13.80 21.12
C THR A 73 -36.56 -13.63 22.62
N VAL A 74 -35.59 -12.98 23.27
CA VAL A 74 -35.65 -12.63 24.68
C VAL A 74 -35.98 -11.15 24.80
N TYR A 75 -36.97 -10.83 25.62
CA TYR A 75 -37.37 -9.47 25.93
C TYR A 75 -37.07 -9.17 27.40
N THR A 76 -36.68 -7.94 27.68
CA THR A 76 -36.44 -7.45 29.05
C THR A 76 -37.37 -6.27 29.34
N ILE A 77 -37.74 -6.11 30.61
CA ILE A 77 -38.61 -5.01 31.05
C ILE A 77 -37.77 -3.74 31.26
N THR A 78 -38.21 -2.62 30.69
CA THR A 78 -37.62 -1.29 30.92
C THR A 78 -38.17 -0.65 32.19
N ASN A 79 -37.55 0.46 32.62
CA ASN A 79 -38.05 1.30 33.73
C ASN A 79 -39.45 1.87 33.46
N SER A 80 -39.88 1.94 32.19
CA SER A 80 -41.23 2.31 31.76
C SER A 80 -42.24 1.15 31.77
N HIS A 81 -41.86 -0.03 32.29
CA HIS A 81 -42.68 -1.25 32.31
C HIS A 81 -43.10 -1.74 30.91
N THR A 82 -42.32 -1.41 29.88
CA THR A 82 -42.48 -1.94 28.53
C THR A 82 -41.47 -3.05 28.30
N TYR A 83 -41.86 -4.09 27.57
CA TYR A 83 -40.92 -5.11 27.11
C TYR A 83 -40.22 -4.59 25.86
N GLU A 84 -38.90 -4.54 25.91
CA GLU A 84 -38.06 -4.27 24.75
C GLU A 84 -37.29 -5.54 24.39
N GLU A 85 -37.11 -5.76 23.08
CA GLU A 85 -36.31 -6.87 22.60
C GLU A 85 -34.88 -6.72 23.12
N PHE A 86 -34.44 -7.72 23.85
CA PHE A 86 -33.08 -7.79 24.36
C PHE A 86 -32.16 -8.45 23.32
N PHE A 87 -32.58 -9.58 22.75
CA PHE A 87 -31.96 -10.18 21.57
C PHE A 87 -32.87 -11.20 20.87
N SER A 88 -32.55 -11.51 19.62
CA SER A 88 -33.14 -12.60 18.84
C SER A 88 -32.04 -13.42 18.17
N CYS A 89 -32.22 -14.74 18.10
CA CYS A 89 -31.30 -15.62 17.37
C CYS A 89 -32.04 -16.82 16.77
N ARG A 90 -31.58 -17.29 15.59
CA ARG A 90 -32.08 -18.53 14.97
C ARG A 90 -31.53 -19.77 15.68
N LEU A 91 -32.22 -20.89 15.55
CA LEU A 91 -31.82 -22.17 16.14
C LEU A 91 -31.20 -23.10 15.08
N ASP A 92 -30.06 -23.69 15.42
CA ASP A 92 -29.29 -24.58 14.54
C ASP A 92 -29.79 -26.02 14.67
N PHE A 93 -30.75 -26.41 13.83
CA PHE A 93 -31.27 -27.78 13.80
C PHE A 93 -30.22 -28.84 13.44
N GLY A 94 -29.07 -28.46 12.85
CA GLY A 94 -27.93 -29.36 12.65
C GLY A 94 -27.21 -29.75 13.95
N SER A 95 -27.38 -28.95 15.01
CA SER A 95 -26.83 -29.21 16.35
C SER A 95 -27.79 -29.90 17.32
N LEU A 96 -29.02 -30.19 16.86
CA LEU A 96 -30.10 -30.68 17.72
C LEU A 96 -29.74 -32.03 18.35
N THR A 97 -29.89 -32.10 19.67
CA THR A 97 -29.79 -33.32 20.47
C THR A 97 -30.98 -33.41 21.42
N TYR A 98 -31.51 -34.59 21.67
CA TYR A 98 -32.60 -34.78 22.63
C TYR A 98 -32.49 -36.10 23.39
N ASP A 99 -32.94 -36.11 24.65
CA ASP A 99 -32.89 -37.28 25.55
C ASP A 99 -34.28 -37.83 25.92
N GLY A 100 -35.33 -37.27 25.33
CA GLY A 100 -36.73 -37.61 25.62
C GLY A 100 -37.42 -36.67 26.61
N ASN A 101 -36.68 -35.76 27.26
CA ASN A 101 -37.22 -34.74 28.15
C ASN A 101 -36.73 -33.33 27.79
N THR A 102 -35.54 -33.23 27.21
CA THR A 102 -34.86 -31.98 26.89
C THR A 102 -34.41 -31.98 25.44
N VAL A 103 -34.64 -30.87 24.71
CA VAL A 103 -34.01 -30.58 23.42
C VAL A 103 -32.90 -29.59 23.67
N SER A 104 -31.68 -29.97 23.32
CA SER A 104 -30.50 -29.14 23.34
C SER A 104 -30.17 -28.71 21.92
N ILE A 105 -30.16 -27.40 21.66
CA ILE A 105 -29.93 -26.83 20.34
C ILE A 105 -29.08 -25.55 20.46
N ASN A 106 -28.10 -25.40 19.57
CA ASN A 106 -27.28 -24.21 19.50
C ASN A 106 -28.03 -23.06 18.83
N SER A 107 -27.68 -21.83 19.16
CA SER A 107 -28.10 -20.65 18.41
C SER A 107 -27.19 -20.46 17.19
N ILE A 108 -27.79 -20.22 16.02
CA ILE A 108 -27.07 -19.64 14.89
C ILE A 108 -26.93 -18.15 15.17
N ASP A 109 -25.69 -17.70 15.26
CA ASP A 109 -25.37 -16.28 15.21
C ASP A 109 -25.06 -15.94 13.75
N ASP A 110 -26.12 -15.58 13.02
CA ASP A 110 -26.11 -15.11 11.63
C ASP A 110 -25.91 -13.59 11.53
N SER A 111 -25.43 -12.97 12.61
CA SER A 111 -25.10 -11.55 12.59
C SER A 111 -24.04 -11.24 11.53
N VAL A 112 -24.05 -10.01 11.04
CA VAL A 112 -23.02 -9.48 10.13
C VAL A 112 -21.61 -9.70 10.70
N ALA A 113 -21.44 -9.60 12.02
CA ALA A 113 -20.16 -9.84 12.69
C ALA A 113 -19.65 -11.27 12.46
N ASN A 114 -20.53 -12.27 12.54
CA ASN A 114 -20.15 -13.65 12.29
C ASN A 114 -19.93 -13.96 10.82
N ILE A 115 -20.73 -13.40 9.92
CA ILE A 115 -20.51 -13.54 8.47
C ILE A 115 -19.12 -13.00 8.10
N ILE A 116 -18.77 -11.82 8.58
CA ILE A 116 -17.43 -11.24 8.40
C ILE A 116 -16.38 -12.13 9.05
N LYS A 117 -16.57 -12.55 10.31
CA LYS A 117 -15.59 -13.39 11.01
C LYS A 117 -15.29 -14.68 10.27
N ALA A 118 -16.30 -15.33 9.69
CA ALA A 118 -16.18 -16.57 8.95
C ALA A 118 -15.49 -16.41 7.59
N ASN A 119 -15.65 -15.25 6.93
CA ASN A 119 -15.21 -15.06 5.54
C ASN A 119 -14.12 -14.00 5.37
N LYS A 120 -13.71 -13.27 6.42
CA LYS A 120 -12.82 -12.11 6.29
C LYS A 120 -11.48 -12.41 5.63
N GLY A 121 -10.98 -13.64 5.77
CA GLY A 121 -9.72 -14.10 5.18
C GLY A 121 -9.85 -14.59 3.74
N THR A 122 -11.06 -14.83 3.24
CA THR A 122 -11.30 -15.33 1.89
C THR A 122 -10.84 -14.31 0.87
N GLN A 123 -9.90 -14.70 0.00
CA GLN A 123 -9.49 -13.89 -1.13
C GLN A 123 -10.51 -14.06 -2.26
N TYR A 124 -10.96 -12.93 -2.80
CA TYR A 124 -11.86 -12.86 -3.94
C TYR A 124 -11.15 -12.28 -5.15
N GLU A 125 -11.64 -12.67 -6.32
CA GLU A 125 -11.27 -12.14 -7.63
C GLU A 125 -12.50 -11.43 -8.20
N TYR A 126 -12.36 -10.15 -8.53
CA TYR A 126 -13.43 -9.34 -9.10
C TYR A 126 -13.03 -8.79 -10.45
N SER A 127 -13.89 -8.94 -11.46
CA SER A 127 -13.72 -8.21 -12.71
C SER A 127 -13.82 -6.71 -12.44
N VAL A 128 -12.82 -5.96 -12.88
CA VAL A 128 -12.79 -4.50 -12.73
C VAL A 128 -13.96 -3.87 -13.48
N ASP A 129 -14.39 -4.43 -14.62
CA ASP A 129 -15.54 -3.94 -15.38
C ASP A 129 -16.86 -3.98 -14.59
N GLU A 130 -16.98 -4.84 -13.58
CA GLU A 130 -18.18 -4.92 -12.72
C GLU A 130 -18.22 -3.86 -11.61
N ILE A 131 -17.06 -3.32 -11.21
CA ILE A 131 -16.93 -2.51 -10.00
C ILE A 131 -16.25 -1.16 -10.21
N LYS A 132 -15.68 -0.91 -11.39
CA LYS A 132 -15.02 0.36 -11.70
C LYS A 132 -15.98 1.53 -11.66
N ASP A 133 -15.42 2.68 -11.30
CA ASP A 133 -16.11 3.94 -11.42
C ASP A 133 -16.29 4.31 -12.90
N VAL A 134 -17.22 5.23 -13.15
CA VAL A 134 -17.46 5.81 -14.47
C VAL A 134 -16.27 6.68 -14.91
N TYR A 135 -15.46 7.15 -13.96
CA TYR A 135 -14.29 7.97 -14.21
C TYR A 135 -13.00 7.16 -14.15
N GLN A 136 -12.13 7.41 -15.12
CA GLN A 136 -10.79 6.82 -15.16
C GLN A 136 -9.75 7.79 -14.61
N LEU A 137 -8.63 7.23 -14.15
CA LEU A 137 -7.42 7.98 -13.82
C LEU A 137 -6.69 8.36 -15.10
N TYR A 138 -6.53 9.67 -15.32
CA TYR A 138 -5.54 10.22 -16.24
C TYR A 138 -4.16 10.14 -15.59
N TYR A 139 -3.45 9.05 -15.85
CA TYR A 139 -2.12 8.80 -15.33
C TYR A 139 -1.08 9.38 -16.29
N ASP A 140 -0.48 10.50 -15.92
CA ASP A 140 0.50 11.25 -16.71
C ASP A 140 1.96 10.88 -16.39
N SER A 141 2.21 9.73 -15.75
CA SER A 141 3.54 9.19 -15.43
C SER A 141 4.40 10.05 -14.47
N VAL A 142 5.51 9.47 -14.03
CA VAL A 142 6.58 10.13 -13.26
C VAL A 142 7.83 10.30 -14.14
N SER A 143 8.65 11.31 -13.86
CA SER A 143 9.94 11.46 -14.54
C SER A 143 10.94 10.43 -14.02
N MET A 144 11.57 9.74 -14.97
CA MET A 144 12.48 8.62 -14.72
C MET A 144 13.85 8.94 -15.29
N ASN A 145 14.90 8.58 -14.55
CA ASN A 145 16.28 8.67 -14.99
C ASN A 145 16.69 7.38 -15.69
N TYR A 146 17.21 7.51 -16.90
CA TYR A 146 17.61 6.40 -17.75
C TYR A 146 19.07 6.49 -18.13
N SER A 147 19.66 5.34 -18.45
CA SER A 147 21.02 5.32 -18.95
C SER A 147 21.28 4.19 -19.94
N GLN A 148 22.08 4.51 -20.96
CA GLN A 148 22.54 3.56 -21.96
C GLN A 148 24.07 3.51 -21.98
N PRO A 149 24.67 2.47 -21.37
CA PRO A 149 26.10 2.23 -21.48
C PRO A 149 26.44 1.73 -22.89
N HIS A 150 27.65 2.08 -23.34
CA HIS A 150 28.26 1.53 -24.55
C HIS A 150 29.64 0.98 -24.22
N THR A 151 30.00 -0.14 -24.85
CA THR A 151 31.35 -0.69 -24.84
C THR A 151 32.07 -0.35 -26.13
N LEU A 152 33.41 -0.29 -26.04
CA LEU A 152 34.25 -0.18 -27.22
C LEU A 152 34.29 -1.54 -27.93
N GLY A 153 34.07 -1.56 -29.24
CA GLY A 153 34.22 -2.77 -30.07
C GLY A 153 35.65 -3.01 -30.54
N GLY A 154 36.63 -2.81 -29.66
CA GLY A 154 38.04 -3.06 -29.93
C GLY A 154 38.47 -4.49 -29.61
N ASN A 155 39.68 -4.84 -30.00
CA ASN A 155 40.31 -6.11 -29.61
C ASN A 155 40.93 -5.96 -28.22
N THR A 156 40.54 -6.81 -27.27
CA THR A 156 41.16 -6.85 -25.93
C THR A 156 42.59 -7.38 -26.00
N VAL A 157 43.51 -6.73 -25.30
CA VAL A 157 44.89 -7.19 -25.19
C VAL A 157 44.97 -8.41 -24.27
N GLU A 158 45.71 -9.43 -24.70
CA GLU A 158 45.90 -10.65 -23.91
C GLU A 158 46.45 -10.31 -22.52
N ASN A 159 45.84 -10.85 -21.48
CA ASN A 159 46.17 -10.61 -20.07
C ASN A 159 45.98 -9.15 -19.57
N ASP A 160 45.30 -8.27 -20.31
CA ASP A 160 44.90 -6.94 -19.85
C ASP A 160 43.48 -6.58 -20.32
N ALA A 161 42.47 -6.99 -19.53
CA ALA A 161 41.06 -6.73 -19.84
C ALA A 161 40.69 -5.23 -19.87
N SER A 162 41.53 -4.38 -19.29
CA SER A 162 41.32 -2.92 -19.28
C SER A 162 41.85 -2.23 -20.52
N LEU A 163 42.65 -2.92 -21.34
CA LEU A 163 43.30 -2.39 -22.53
C LEU A 163 42.72 -3.05 -23.79
N GLN A 164 42.19 -2.21 -24.67
CA GLN A 164 41.70 -2.61 -25.98
C GLN A 164 42.45 -1.87 -27.08
N TYR A 165 42.42 -2.39 -28.30
CA TYR A 165 42.95 -1.69 -29.47
C TYR A 165 42.05 -1.84 -30.69
N ILE A 166 42.00 -0.78 -31.49
CA ILE A 166 41.33 -0.75 -32.79
C ILE A 166 42.40 -0.82 -33.87
N VAL A 167 42.21 -1.71 -34.84
CA VAL A 167 43.10 -1.86 -35.99
C VAL A 167 42.71 -0.87 -37.08
N ILE A 168 43.69 -0.14 -37.59
CA ILE A 168 43.55 0.89 -38.62
C ILE A 168 44.24 0.40 -39.89
N ASP A 169 43.49 0.26 -40.97
CA ASP A 169 44.02 -0.11 -42.28
C ASP A 169 44.55 1.12 -43.01
N LYS A 170 45.87 1.19 -43.20
CA LYS A 170 46.52 2.30 -43.88
C LYS A 170 46.51 2.03 -45.38
N GLY A 171 45.62 2.71 -46.12
CA GLY A 171 45.60 2.69 -47.58
C GLY A 171 46.88 3.30 -48.20
N ILE A 172 47.14 3.03 -49.48
CA ILE A 172 48.27 3.63 -50.21
C ILE A 172 47.90 5.08 -50.61
N TYR A 173 48.81 6.05 -50.39
CA TYR A 173 48.63 7.49 -50.68
C TYR A 173 47.49 8.21 -49.91
N VAL A 174 47.26 7.86 -48.65
CA VAL A 174 46.26 8.55 -47.81
C VAL A 174 46.95 9.31 -46.66
N GLU A 175 46.67 10.62 -46.53
CA GLU A 175 47.24 11.47 -45.47
C GLU A 175 46.51 11.31 -44.13
N ALA A 176 45.20 11.05 -44.17
CA ALA A 176 44.38 10.74 -43.00
C ALA A 176 43.17 9.88 -43.38
N ILE A 177 42.74 9.01 -42.46
CA ILE A 177 41.51 8.21 -42.59
C ILE A 177 40.63 8.51 -41.39
N THR A 178 39.32 8.57 -41.61
CA THR A 178 38.31 8.65 -40.56
C THR A 178 37.58 7.32 -40.47
N TYR A 179 37.49 6.79 -39.27
CA TYR A 179 36.64 5.65 -38.93
C TYR A 179 35.56 6.11 -37.98
N SER A 180 34.37 5.51 -38.05
CA SER A 180 33.48 5.56 -36.89
C SER A 180 34.10 4.78 -35.73
N LEU A 181 34.09 5.39 -34.55
CA LEU A 181 34.55 4.73 -33.34
C LEU A 181 33.58 3.57 -33.03
N PRO A 182 34.07 2.33 -32.91
CA PRO A 182 33.23 1.18 -32.68
C PRO A 182 32.58 1.25 -31.29
N LEU A 183 31.29 1.59 -31.23
CA LEU A 183 30.51 1.64 -29.99
C LEU A 183 29.38 0.62 -30.08
N TYR A 184 29.29 -0.25 -29.08
CA TYR A 184 28.25 -1.28 -29.02
C TYR A 184 27.43 -1.10 -27.76
N ILE A 185 26.13 -1.27 -27.88
CA ILE A 185 25.18 -1.17 -26.76
C ILE A 185 25.50 -2.27 -25.75
N SER A 186 25.57 -1.91 -24.46
CA SER A 186 25.85 -2.87 -23.39
C SER A 186 24.95 -2.64 -22.18
N GLY A 187 23.98 -3.52 -21.94
CA GLY A 187 23.03 -3.38 -20.84
C GLY A 187 22.25 -2.06 -20.91
N GLY A 188 21.93 -1.49 -19.76
CA GLY A 188 21.26 -0.19 -19.63
C GLY A 188 19.83 -0.28 -19.10
N GLU A 189 19.31 0.87 -18.69
CA GLU A 189 17.93 1.08 -18.27
C GLU A 189 17.30 2.04 -19.27
N LEU A 190 16.40 1.54 -20.13
CA LEU A 190 15.69 2.32 -21.14
C LEU A 190 14.17 2.31 -20.87
N PRO A 191 13.44 3.35 -21.30
CA PRO A 191 11.98 3.34 -21.27
C PRO A 191 11.44 2.22 -22.15
N SER A 192 10.58 1.35 -21.59
CA SER A 192 9.91 0.31 -22.40
C SER A 192 8.77 0.85 -23.26
N ARG A 193 8.28 2.07 -22.95
CA ARG A 193 7.25 2.79 -23.69
C ARG A 193 7.70 4.23 -23.90
N ASP A 194 7.34 4.80 -25.05
CA ASP A 194 7.58 6.22 -25.37
C ASP A 194 9.05 6.65 -25.22
N SER A 195 10.02 5.79 -25.58
CA SER A 195 11.42 6.15 -25.51
C SER A 195 11.70 7.38 -26.39
N PRO A 196 12.32 8.44 -25.85
CA PRO A 196 12.65 9.64 -26.61
C PRO A 196 13.92 9.48 -27.46
N LEU A 197 14.64 8.38 -27.28
CA LEU A 197 15.90 8.07 -27.96
C LEU A 197 15.84 6.66 -28.56
N GLU A 198 16.48 6.50 -29.71
CA GLU A 198 16.83 5.22 -30.30
C GLU A 198 18.35 5.09 -30.28
N PHE A 199 18.86 3.94 -29.83
CA PHE A 199 20.28 3.64 -29.74
C PHE A 199 20.67 2.61 -30.80
N TYR A 200 21.88 2.73 -31.32
CA TYR A 200 22.40 1.83 -32.35
C TYR A 200 23.82 1.40 -32.02
N ASP A 201 24.16 0.17 -32.42
CA ASP A 201 25.55 -0.20 -32.57
C ASP A 201 26.18 0.61 -33.70
N ALA A 202 27.32 1.22 -33.43
CA ALA A 202 28.12 1.93 -34.39
C ALA A 202 29.36 1.08 -34.70
N PRO A 203 29.35 0.20 -35.71
CA PRO A 203 30.51 -0.62 -36.04
C PRO A 203 31.65 0.23 -36.60
N GLN A 204 32.87 -0.31 -36.50
CA GLN A 204 34.04 0.31 -37.13
C GLN A 204 33.92 0.23 -38.66
N GLU A 205 33.73 1.37 -39.31
CA GLU A 205 33.70 1.48 -40.77
C GLU A 205 34.48 2.72 -41.22
N SER A 206 35.32 2.55 -42.25
CA SER A 206 36.00 3.67 -42.92
C SER A 206 35.07 4.22 -44.00
N LYS A 207 34.28 5.24 -43.67
CA LYS A 207 33.34 5.89 -44.58
C LYS A 207 33.21 7.38 -44.31
N ASP A 208 32.83 8.13 -45.33
CA ASP A 208 32.61 9.58 -45.22
C ASP A 208 31.35 9.93 -44.40
N ASP A 209 30.39 9.01 -44.31
CA ASP A 209 29.16 9.16 -43.52
C ASP A 209 29.23 8.33 -42.22
N PRO A 210 29.41 8.92 -41.03
CA PRO A 210 29.71 8.18 -39.81
C PRO A 210 28.54 7.34 -39.28
N ASN A 211 28.82 6.29 -38.50
CA ASN A 211 27.78 5.55 -37.78
C ASN A 211 27.31 6.35 -36.57
N VAL A 212 25.99 6.53 -36.47
CA VAL A 212 25.36 7.16 -35.30
C VAL A 212 25.17 6.12 -34.20
N PHE A 213 25.35 6.52 -32.94
CA PHE A 213 25.11 5.63 -31.79
C PHE A 213 23.81 5.98 -31.05
N VAL A 214 23.29 7.18 -31.25
CA VAL A 214 22.01 7.63 -30.65
C VAL A 214 21.30 8.61 -31.58
N LYS A 215 19.97 8.51 -31.65
CA LYS A 215 19.08 9.42 -32.38
C LYS A 215 17.90 9.83 -31.52
N ALA A 216 17.54 11.11 -31.58
CA ALA A 216 16.38 11.68 -30.90
C ALA A 216 15.09 11.44 -31.69
N LEU A 217 14.10 10.85 -31.02
CA LEU A 217 12.73 10.64 -31.50
C LEU A 217 11.80 11.80 -31.11
N SER A 218 12.18 12.55 -30.08
CA SER A 218 11.58 13.81 -29.64
C SER A 218 12.68 14.75 -29.13
N ASP A 219 12.35 16.03 -28.94
CA ASP A 219 13.28 16.99 -28.33
C ASP A 219 13.66 16.52 -26.92
N ILE A 220 14.95 16.49 -26.61
CA ILE A 220 15.47 15.97 -25.34
C ILE A 220 16.83 16.52 -24.97
N ASP A 221 17.04 16.74 -23.67
CA ASP A 221 18.35 16.98 -23.09
C ASP A 221 18.98 15.67 -22.62
N ILE A 222 20.21 15.42 -23.04
CA ILE A 222 21.01 14.26 -22.64
C ILE A 222 22.32 14.70 -22.00
N VAL A 223 22.93 13.79 -21.25
CA VAL A 223 24.30 13.91 -20.73
C VAL A 223 25.12 12.73 -21.25
N LEU A 224 26.14 13.03 -22.05
CA LEU A 224 27.14 12.05 -22.46
C LEU A 224 28.28 12.03 -21.44
N ASN A 225 28.46 10.90 -20.79
CA ASN A 225 29.57 10.65 -19.88
C ASN A 225 30.52 9.63 -20.51
N PHE A 226 31.78 9.99 -20.70
CA PHE A 226 32.77 9.04 -21.17
C PHE A 226 34.13 9.30 -20.56
N SER A 227 34.85 8.21 -20.27
CA SER A 227 36.22 8.28 -19.79
C SER A 227 37.05 7.13 -20.34
N PHE A 228 38.23 7.46 -20.87
CA PHE A 228 39.23 6.52 -21.35
C PHE A 228 40.56 7.23 -21.59
N GLU A 229 41.65 6.48 -21.50
CA GLU A 229 42.92 6.91 -22.08
C GLU A 229 43.02 6.37 -23.49
N TYR A 230 43.58 7.15 -24.43
CA TYR A 230 43.91 6.63 -25.74
C TYR A 230 45.30 7.07 -26.21
N TYR A 231 45.98 6.18 -26.93
CA TYR A 231 47.32 6.43 -27.44
C TYR A 231 47.64 5.60 -28.68
N ILE A 232 48.66 6.07 -29.41
CA ILE A 232 49.26 5.37 -30.55
C ILE A 232 50.47 4.58 -30.04
N SER A 233 50.62 3.31 -30.43
CA SER A 233 51.81 2.52 -30.04
C SER A 233 53.12 3.18 -30.50
N TYR A 234 54.14 3.16 -29.64
CA TYR A 234 55.50 3.57 -30.00
C TYR A 234 56.03 2.80 -31.23
N SER A 235 55.66 1.53 -31.38
CA SER A 235 56.09 0.68 -32.49
C SER A 235 55.43 1.01 -33.84
N ASP A 236 54.37 1.84 -33.88
CA ASP A 236 53.71 2.20 -35.14
C ASP A 236 54.52 3.26 -35.90
N ALA A 237 55.29 2.85 -36.92
CA ALA A 237 56.20 3.75 -37.63
C ALA A 237 55.54 4.92 -38.40
N TYR A 238 54.23 4.86 -38.67
CA TYR A 238 53.59 5.73 -39.67
C TYR A 238 52.50 6.65 -39.09
N THR A 239 51.78 6.21 -38.07
CA THR A 239 50.72 7.01 -37.45
C THR A 239 51.33 8.16 -36.65
N THR A 240 50.88 9.39 -36.91
CA THR A 240 51.37 10.60 -36.23
C THR A 240 50.38 11.24 -35.29
N LYS A 241 49.09 11.10 -35.58
CA LYS A 241 48.02 11.74 -34.80
C LYS A 241 46.79 10.86 -34.79
N ALA A 242 46.11 10.80 -33.65
CA ALA A 242 44.79 10.20 -33.49
C ALA A 242 43.87 11.23 -32.84
N GLU A 243 42.68 11.40 -33.40
CA GLU A 243 41.71 12.38 -32.96
C GLU A 243 40.35 11.71 -32.75
N ILE A 244 39.75 11.93 -31.59
CA ILE A 244 38.37 11.56 -31.31
C ILE A 244 37.49 12.78 -31.62
N VAL A 245 36.44 12.58 -32.41
CA VAL A 245 35.51 13.63 -32.82
C VAL A 245 34.11 13.23 -32.41
N LEU A 246 33.49 14.03 -31.54
CA LEU A 246 32.06 13.97 -31.28
C LEU A 246 31.36 14.88 -32.30
N GLY A 247 30.45 14.33 -33.07
CA GLY A 247 29.66 15.08 -34.04
C GLY A 247 28.16 14.83 -33.93
N GLY A 248 27.40 15.76 -34.49
CA GLY A 248 25.96 15.71 -34.63
C GLY A 248 25.53 15.59 -36.09
N ARG A 249 24.49 14.82 -36.33
CA ARG A 249 23.78 14.71 -37.61
C ARG A 249 22.42 15.36 -37.48
N TYR A 250 22.15 16.34 -38.34
CA TYR A 250 20.83 16.96 -38.45
C TYR A 250 19.89 16.08 -39.30
N GLU A 251 18.58 16.33 -39.20
CA GLU A 251 17.55 15.58 -39.94
C GLU A 251 17.73 15.67 -41.47
N ASP A 252 18.27 16.78 -41.96
CA ASP A 252 18.61 17.00 -43.39
C ASP A 252 19.88 16.25 -43.85
N GLY A 253 20.52 15.49 -42.96
CA GLY A 253 21.75 14.75 -43.22
C GLY A 253 23.03 15.57 -43.00
N ARG A 254 22.95 16.85 -42.65
CA ARG A 254 24.12 17.69 -42.41
C ARG A 254 24.89 17.19 -41.17
N LEU A 255 26.18 16.96 -41.34
CA LEU A 255 27.11 16.61 -40.26
C LEU A 255 27.78 17.86 -39.69
N VAL A 256 27.87 17.94 -38.36
CA VAL A 256 28.52 19.04 -37.64
C VAL A 256 29.43 18.48 -36.56
N GLU A 257 30.67 18.94 -36.54
CA GLU A 257 31.59 18.66 -35.43
C GLU A 257 31.16 19.46 -34.19
N LEU A 258 30.95 18.76 -33.08
CA LEU A 258 30.59 19.37 -31.79
C LEU A 258 31.84 19.57 -30.93
N LYS A 259 32.72 18.57 -30.88
CA LYS A 259 33.96 18.62 -30.11
C LYS A 259 35.00 17.64 -30.65
N ARG A 260 36.28 17.99 -30.48
CA ARG A 260 37.43 17.20 -30.95
C ARG A 260 38.53 17.15 -29.90
N TRP A 261 39.11 15.98 -29.71
CA TRP A 261 40.28 15.75 -28.88
C TRP A 261 41.38 15.09 -29.70
N GLY A 262 42.61 15.57 -29.60
CA GLY A 262 43.74 15.07 -30.37
C GLY A 262 44.87 14.54 -29.48
N TYR A 263 45.57 13.52 -29.99
CA TYR A 263 46.80 12.97 -29.41
C TYR A 263 47.85 12.91 -30.50
N ASN A 264 49.03 13.48 -30.28
CA ASN A 264 50.16 13.33 -31.19
C ASN A 264 51.05 12.18 -30.72
N LYS A 265 51.59 11.43 -31.66
CA LYS A 265 52.49 10.34 -31.33
C LYS A 265 53.76 10.89 -30.68
N GLY A 266 54.08 10.38 -29.48
CA GLY A 266 55.25 10.78 -28.71
C GLY A 266 54.97 11.79 -27.60
N ASP A 267 53.71 12.21 -27.43
CA ASP A 267 53.28 12.97 -26.26
C ASP A 267 53.52 12.13 -24.99
N VAL A 268 54.06 12.75 -23.93
CA VAL A 268 54.64 12.06 -22.75
C VAL A 268 53.58 11.29 -21.94
N THR A 269 52.30 11.64 -22.09
CA THR A 269 51.17 11.00 -21.42
C THR A 269 50.10 10.64 -22.45
N PRO A 270 49.52 9.41 -22.39
CA PRO A 270 48.30 9.09 -23.14
C PRO A 270 47.24 10.20 -22.98
N SER A 271 46.47 10.47 -24.03
CA SER A 271 45.37 11.44 -23.90
C SER A 271 44.28 10.83 -23.02
N ASN A 272 44.11 11.39 -21.83
CA ASN A 272 43.05 11.01 -20.91
C ASN A 272 41.81 11.86 -21.19
N LEU A 273 40.77 11.22 -21.74
CA LEU A 273 39.45 11.80 -21.89
C LEU A 273 38.63 11.43 -20.66
N ASN A 274 38.04 12.45 -20.03
CA ASN A 274 37.06 12.30 -18.97
C ASN A 274 36.10 13.48 -19.06
N GLU A 275 34.95 13.25 -19.69
CA GLU A 275 34.03 14.29 -20.12
C GLU A 275 32.60 13.97 -19.68
N SER A 276 31.88 15.02 -19.31
CA SER A 276 30.45 15.00 -19.03
C SER A 276 29.81 16.16 -19.79
N ILE A 277 29.20 15.86 -20.95
CA ILE A 277 28.74 16.86 -21.90
C ILE A 277 27.23 16.85 -21.96
N LYS A 278 26.62 18.00 -21.66
CA LYS A 278 25.17 18.22 -21.84
C LYS A 278 24.87 18.60 -23.28
N ILE A 279 23.93 17.91 -23.91
CA ILE A 279 23.54 18.13 -25.30
C ILE A 279 22.03 18.19 -25.38
N HIS A 280 21.50 19.24 -26.00
CA HIS A 280 20.11 19.28 -26.42
C HIS A 280 20.01 18.72 -27.84
N LEU A 281 19.19 17.69 -28.02
CA LEU A 281 18.87 17.11 -29.32
C LEU A 281 17.44 17.47 -29.69
N THR A 282 17.24 18.07 -30.87
CA THR A 282 15.90 18.17 -31.44
C THR A 282 15.52 16.86 -32.12
N LYS A 283 14.22 16.61 -32.26
CA LYS A 283 13.71 15.45 -33.01
C LYS A 283 14.44 15.27 -34.34
N GLY A 284 14.84 14.04 -34.64
CA GLY A 284 15.54 13.66 -35.86
C GLY A 284 17.07 13.83 -35.81
N GLN A 285 17.60 14.61 -34.85
CA GLN A 285 19.05 14.73 -34.67
C GLN A 285 19.65 13.45 -34.10
N ALA A 286 20.89 13.16 -34.49
CA ALA A 286 21.65 12.01 -34.00
C ALA A 286 23.09 12.41 -33.67
N LEU A 287 23.77 11.57 -32.88
CA LEU A 287 25.17 11.78 -32.53
C LEU A 287 26.04 10.62 -33.01
N PHE A 288 27.28 10.94 -33.35
CA PHE A 288 28.31 9.99 -33.77
C PHE A 288 29.64 10.29 -33.09
N PHE A 289 30.48 9.26 -32.97
CA PHE A 289 31.87 9.38 -32.60
C PHE A 289 32.75 8.86 -33.73
N ASP A 290 33.70 9.68 -34.16
CA ASP A 290 34.70 9.30 -35.15
C ASP A 290 36.11 9.26 -34.54
N LEU A 291 36.93 8.38 -35.08
CA LEU A 291 38.37 8.28 -34.88
C LEU A 291 39.06 8.69 -36.19
N LYS A 292 39.64 9.89 -36.21
CA LYS A 292 40.45 10.39 -37.33
C LYS A 292 41.94 10.13 -37.06
N VAL A 293 42.61 9.47 -37.99
CA VAL A 293 44.01 9.04 -37.85
C VAL A 293 44.83 9.65 -38.98
N THR A 294 45.97 10.28 -38.65
CA THR A 294 46.87 10.97 -39.60
C THR A 294 48.22 10.29 -39.70
N PHE A 295 48.83 10.25 -40.89
CA PHE A 295 50.06 9.52 -41.18
C PHE A 295 51.19 10.43 -41.72
N ASN A 296 52.48 10.09 -41.51
CA ASN A 296 53.64 10.87 -42.02
C ASN A 296 54.21 10.38 -43.37
N ARG A 297 54.15 9.07 -43.65
CA ARG A 297 54.66 8.41 -44.87
C ARG A 297 53.81 7.16 -45.11
N VAL A 298 53.41 6.92 -46.36
CA VAL A 298 52.43 5.88 -46.68
C VAL A 298 53.09 4.67 -47.35
N ASN A 299 53.05 3.53 -46.66
CA ASN A 299 53.16 2.18 -47.25
C ASN A 299 51.96 1.40 -46.72
N ALA A 300 51.24 0.66 -47.57
CA ALA A 300 50.09 -0.14 -47.14
C ALA A 300 50.48 -1.03 -45.94
N SER A 301 49.88 -0.77 -44.78
CA SER A 301 50.15 -1.49 -43.52
C SER A 301 48.96 -1.33 -42.57
N THR A 302 48.98 -2.03 -41.44
CA THR A 302 48.04 -1.76 -40.34
C THR A 302 48.69 -0.90 -39.25
N GLY A 303 47.88 -0.32 -38.38
CA GLY A 303 48.28 0.37 -37.16
C GLY A 303 47.26 0.15 -36.05
N ASN A 304 47.65 0.35 -34.79
CA ASN A 304 46.76 0.13 -33.66
C ASN A 304 46.62 1.42 -32.84
N ILE A 305 45.38 1.79 -32.55
CA ILE A 305 45.05 2.81 -31.55
C ILE A 305 44.57 2.08 -30.30
N TYR A 306 45.23 2.34 -29.17
CA TYR A 306 44.95 1.69 -27.91
C TYR A 306 44.04 2.55 -27.06
N PHE A 307 43.11 1.91 -26.35
CA PHE A 307 42.15 2.51 -25.43
C PHE A 307 42.23 1.78 -24.10
N ARG A 308 42.41 2.52 -23.00
CA ARG A 308 42.48 1.95 -21.66
C ARG A 308 41.32 2.48 -20.80
N ASN A 309 40.77 1.59 -19.97
CA ASN A 309 39.69 1.88 -19.01
C ASN A 309 38.44 2.48 -19.66
N PHE A 310 38.04 1.98 -20.84
CA PHE A 310 36.94 2.56 -21.60
C PHE A 310 35.60 2.49 -20.89
N LYS A 311 35.00 3.65 -20.65
CA LYS A 311 33.65 3.83 -20.11
C LYS A 311 32.91 4.85 -20.95
N PHE A 312 31.69 4.51 -21.34
CA PHE A 312 30.82 5.40 -22.11
C PHE A 312 29.37 5.16 -21.71
N GLU A 313 28.64 6.22 -21.43
CA GLU A 313 27.23 6.16 -21.07
C GLU A 313 26.48 7.42 -21.52
N THR A 314 25.31 7.22 -22.11
CA THR A 314 24.34 8.30 -22.32
C THR A 314 23.32 8.28 -21.19
N ARG A 315 23.14 9.40 -20.48
CA ARG A 315 22.10 9.56 -19.45
C ARG A 315 21.06 10.58 -19.88
N PHE A 316 19.81 10.33 -19.54
CA PHE A 316 18.72 11.25 -19.84
C PHE A 316 17.57 11.03 -18.86
N THR A 317 16.69 12.03 -18.76
CA THR A 317 15.46 11.94 -17.99
C THR A 317 14.29 11.98 -18.95
N SER A 318 13.32 11.09 -18.81
CA SER A 318 12.11 11.12 -19.64
C SER A 318 10.87 10.74 -18.85
N ARG A 319 9.72 11.07 -19.42
CA ARG A 319 8.39 10.81 -18.86
C ARG A 319 7.53 10.26 -19.98
N ALA A 320 6.88 9.13 -19.73
CA ALA A 320 6.05 8.48 -20.74
C ALA A 320 4.78 9.31 -21.05
N ASN A 321 4.16 9.02 -22.19
CA ASN A 321 2.91 9.69 -22.56
C ASN A 321 1.78 9.28 -21.61
N PRO A 322 0.82 10.17 -21.31
CA PRO A 322 -0.29 9.87 -20.42
C PRO A 322 -1.18 8.73 -20.92
N ILE A 323 -1.73 7.97 -19.97
CA ILE A 323 -2.66 6.85 -20.21
C ILE A 323 -3.89 6.96 -19.32
N TYR A 324 -4.96 6.27 -19.70
CA TYR A 324 -6.13 6.08 -18.85
C TYR A 324 -6.08 4.72 -18.14
N VAL A 325 -6.38 4.73 -16.84
CA VAL A 325 -6.45 3.54 -15.97
C VAL A 325 -7.82 3.49 -15.32
N ASP A 326 -8.47 2.33 -15.40
CA ASP A 326 -9.73 2.08 -14.68
C ASP A 326 -9.49 2.20 -13.17
N ALA A 327 -10.35 2.96 -12.50
CA ALA A 327 -10.26 3.26 -11.08
C ALA A 327 -11.51 2.76 -10.36
N ILE A 328 -11.35 2.37 -9.09
CA ILE A 328 -12.42 1.82 -8.26
C ILE A 328 -12.49 2.64 -6.97
N ARG A 329 -13.69 3.04 -6.54
CA ARG A 329 -13.80 3.75 -5.25
C ARG A 329 -13.72 2.75 -4.09
N PRO A 330 -13.13 3.15 -2.94
CA PRO A 330 -13.04 2.27 -1.77
C PRO A 330 -14.39 1.71 -1.30
N ILE A 331 -15.45 2.52 -1.40
CA ILE A 331 -16.82 2.12 -1.02
C ILE A 331 -17.38 0.99 -1.90
N ASP A 332 -17.02 0.96 -3.18
CA ASP A 332 -17.50 -0.06 -4.12
C ASP A 332 -16.82 -1.40 -3.82
N VAL A 333 -15.53 -1.38 -3.47
CA VAL A 333 -14.79 -2.58 -3.01
C VAL A 333 -15.39 -3.14 -1.72
N LEU A 334 -15.65 -2.28 -0.72
CA LEU A 334 -16.27 -2.70 0.54
C LEU A 334 -17.61 -3.39 0.32
N ASN A 335 -18.51 -2.75 -0.44
CA ASN A 335 -19.84 -3.31 -0.71
C ASN A 335 -19.76 -4.62 -1.53
N ARG A 336 -18.83 -4.71 -2.50
CA ARG A 336 -18.61 -5.94 -3.25
C ARG A 336 -18.14 -7.10 -2.35
N LEU A 337 -17.22 -6.82 -1.42
CA LEU A 337 -16.73 -7.79 -0.44
C LEU A 337 -17.84 -8.26 0.50
N LEU A 338 -18.64 -7.34 1.05
CA LEU A 338 -19.74 -7.68 1.95
C LEU A 338 -20.79 -8.56 1.26
N LYS A 339 -21.17 -8.22 0.02
CA LYS A 339 -22.07 -9.05 -0.81
C LYS A 339 -21.49 -10.45 -1.05
N SER A 340 -20.21 -10.55 -1.39
CA SER A 340 -19.55 -11.85 -1.58
C SER A 340 -19.50 -12.70 -0.32
N MET A 341 -19.22 -12.09 0.84
CA MET A 341 -19.24 -12.80 2.13
C MET A 341 -20.65 -13.24 2.52
N ASN A 342 -21.68 -12.55 2.05
CA ASN A 342 -23.09 -12.92 2.22
C ASN A 342 -23.58 -13.95 1.17
N GLY A 343 -22.68 -14.76 0.62
CA GLY A 343 -23.03 -15.77 -0.39
C GLY A 343 -23.52 -15.18 -1.71
N GLY A 344 -23.18 -13.93 -2.02
CA GLY A 344 -23.65 -13.21 -3.20
C GLY A 344 -25.01 -12.52 -3.04
N ASN A 345 -25.64 -12.65 -1.87
CA ASN A 345 -26.94 -12.04 -1.58
C ASN A 345 -26.79 -10.58 -1.14
N GLU A 346 -27.77 -9.76 -1.49
CA GLU A 346 -27.94 -8.41 -0.93
C GLU A 346 -28.29 -8.48 0.58
N GLY A 347 -28.23 -7.33 1.26
CA GLY A 347 -28.70 -7.20 2.65
C GLY A 347 -27.60 -6.93 3.69
N ILE A 348 -26.35 -6.76 3.27
CA ILE A 348 -25.28 -6.19 4.11
C ILE A 348 -24.70 -4.99 3.37
N TYR A 349 -24.64 -3.84 4.05
CA TYR A 349 -24.25 -2.57 3.45
C TYR A 349 -22.96 -2.05 4.08
N GLY A 350 -22.09 -1.48 3.25
CA GLY A 350 -20.86 -0.83 3.68
C GLY A 350 -20.98 0.68 3.60
N GLU A 351 -20.48 1.38 4.62
CA GLU A 351 -20.36 2.83 4.65
C GLU A 351 -18.97 3.24 5.12
N ILE A 352 -18.42 4.32 4.55
CA ILE A 352 -17.12 4.89 4.93
C ILE A 352 -17.37 6.35 5.30
N ALA A 353 -16.98 6.75 6.51
CA ALA A 353 -17.14 8.13 6.96
C ALA A 353 -16.27 9.08 6.11
N SER A 354 -16.89 10.14 5.59
CA SER A 354 -16.22 11.16 4.78
C SER A 354 -15.96 12.46 5.55
N GLY A 355 -15.06 13.30 5.04
CA GLY A 355 -14.74 14.60 5.63
C GLY A 355 -13.92 14.52 6.93
N VAL A 356 -13.30 13.36 7.19
CA VAL A 356 -12.48 13.10 8.38
C VAL A 356 -10.99 13.02 8.02
N ASP A 357 -10.67 12.38 6.89
CA ASP A 357 -9.31 12.32 6.34
C ASP A 357 -9.40 12.60 4.84
N GLU A 358 -8.92 13.77 4.43
CA GLU A 358 -8.94 14.21 3.02
C GLU A 358 -8.17 13.24 2.11
N ARG A 359 -7.16 12.53 2.64
CA ARG A 359 -6.42 11.53 1.87
C ARG A 359 -7.33 10.37 1.48
N LEU A 360 -8.22 9.94 2.37
CA LEU A 360 -9.20 8.88 2.09
C LEU A 360 -10.32 9.38 1.18
N ASP A 361 -10.81 10.60 1.41
CA ASP A 361 -11.88 11.21 0.59
C ASP A 361 -11.45 11.34 -0.88
N ASN A 362 -10.17 11.60 -1.11
CA ASN A 362 -9.55 11.73 -2.43
C ASN A 362 -8.88 10.43 -2.91
N CYS A 363 -9.21 9.28 -2.34
CA CYS A 363 -8.56 8.01 -2.68
C CYS A 363 -9.33 7.21 -3.74
N VAL A 364 -8.61 6.67 -4.72
CA VAL A 364 -9.11 5.60 -5.61
C VAL A 364 -8.16 4.40 -5.63
N ILE A 365 -8.71 3.22 -5.84
CA ILE A 365 -8.00 1.94 -5.92
C ILE A 365 -7.78 1.58 -7.40
N LEU A 366 -6.61 1.02 -7.70
CA LEU A 366 -6.20 0.55 -9.02
C LEU A 366 -5.78 -0.92 -8.92
N ALA A 367 -6.33 -1.77 -9.78
CA ALA A 367 -5.78 -3.11 -9.97
C ALA A 367 -4.47 -3.05 -10.76
N ALA A 368 -3.49 -3.88 -10.42
CA ALA A 368 -2.23 -3.96 -11.17
C ALA A 368 -2.47 -4.26 -12.66
N GLU A 369 -3.40 -5.17 -12.96
CA GLU A 369 -3.82 -5.50 -14.33
C GLU A 369 -4.39 -4.30 -15.09
N SER A 370 -5.16 -3.42 -14.42
CA SER A 370 -5.66 -2.18 -15.01
C SER A 370 -4.53 -1.20 -15.33
N ILE A 371 -3.52 -1.09 -14.46
CA ILE A 371 -2.33 -0.28 -14.71
C ILE A 371 -1.57 -0.82 -15.94
N ARG A 372 -1.46 -2.15 -16.06
CA ARG A 372 -0.90 -2.84 -17.23
C ARG A 372 -1.80 -2.85 -18.47
N GLY A 373 -3.02 -2.33 -18.39
CA GLY A 373 -3.95 -2.27 -19.52
C GLY A 373 -4.38 -3.64 -20.04
N ILE A 374 -4.37 -4.66 -19.17
CA ILE A 374 -4.80 -6.02 -19.52
C ILE A 374 -6.32 -6.03 -19.77
N PRO A 375 -6.81 -6.60 -20.88
CA PRO A 375 -8.23 -6.78 -21.11
C PRO A 375 -8.87 -7.65 -20.03
N GLN A 376 -10.09 -7.29 -19.59
CA GLN A 376 -10.80 -8.01 -18.51
C GLN A 376 -10.02 -8.04 -17.18
N ALA A 377 -9.33 -6.94 -16.86
CA ALA A 377 -8.56 -6.78 -15.64
C ALA A 377 -9.35 -7.20 -14.38
N LYS A 378 -8.62 -7.71 -13.40
CA LYS A 378 -9.16 -8.24 -12.14
C LYS A 378 -8.54 -7.57 -10.93
N LEU A 379 -9.36 -7.39 -9.90
CA LEU A 379 -8.95 -6.95 -8.58
C LEU A 379 -8.91 -8.16 -7.63
N TYR A 380 -7.77 -8.36 -6.95
CA TYR A 380 -7.56 -9.45 -6.00
C TYR A 380 -7.49 -8.93 -4.57
N THR A 381 -8.51 -9.18 -3.76
CA THR A 381 -8.51 -8.70 -2.37
C THR A 381 -9.40 -9.53 -1.42
N SER A 382 -9.31 -9.27 -0.13
CA SER A 382 -10.16 -9.83 0.93
C SER A 382 -10.63 -8.73 1.87
N TYR A 383 -11.65 -9.00 2.67
CA TYR A 383 -12.08 -8.05 3.71
C TYR A 383 -10.95 -7.77 4.71
N THR A 384 -10.11 -8.76 5.04
CA THR A 384 -8.95 -8.55 5.91
C THR A 384 -7.94 -7.60 5.27
N LYS A 385 -7.59 -7.77 3.98
CA LYS A 385 -6.69 -6.85 3.28
C LYS A 385 -7.27 -5.42 3.25
N PHE A 386 -8.55 -5.28 2.89
CA PHE A 386 -9.24 -3.99 2.89
C PHE A 386 -9.26 -3.34 4.27
N LYS A 387 -9.66 -4.08 5.32
CA LYS A 387 -9.72 -3.60 6.71
C LYS A 387 -8.35 -3.16 7.20
N ASN A 388 -7.31 -3.95 6.95
CA ASN A 388 -5.94 -3.62 7.35
C ASN A 388 -5.40 -2.41 6.58
N TRP A 389 -5.71 -2.25 5.29
CA TRP A 389 -5.35 -1.05 4.54
C TRP A 389 -6.02 0.21 5.13
N MET A 390 -7.32 0.14 5.41
CA MET A 390 -8.07 1.25 6.04
C MET A 390 -7.55 1.60 7.43
N GLU A 391 -7.28 0.59 8.25
CA GLU A 391 -6.78 0.74 9.62
C GLU A 391 -5.36 1.29 9.65
N THR A 392 -4.46 0.72 8.83
CA THR A 392 -3.08 1.16 8.74
C THR A 392 -3.01 2.57 8.17
N VAL A 393 -3.47 2.80 6.94
CA VAL A 393 -3.16 4.05 6.24
C VAL A 393 -3.92 5.26 6.80
N PHE A 394 -5.16 5.03 7.26
CA PHE A 394 -6.08 6.09 7.65
C PHE A 394 -6.52 6.05 9.11
N GLY A 395 -6.22 4.99 9.87
CA GLY A 395 -6.73 4.84 11.23
C GLY A 395 -8.22 4.50 11.30
N PHE A 396 -8.81 4.00 10.19
CA PHE A 396 -10.23 3.68 10.11
C PHE A 396 -10.50 2.23 10.48
N VAL A 397 -11.45 2.02 11.40
CA VAL A 397 -11.82 0.71 11.93
C VAL A 397 -13.30 0.42 11.69
N PRO A 398 -13.70 -0.86 11.55
CA PRO A 398 -15.08 -1.24 11.31
C PRO A 398 -15.93 -1.16 12.59
N VAL A 399 -17.19 -0.74 12.42
CA VAL A 399 -18.26 -0.75 13.41
C VAL A 399 -19.49 -1.35 12.77
N ILE A 400 -20.06 -2.39 13.39
CA ILE A 400 -21.23 -3.08 12.87
C ILE A 400 -22.46 -2.56 13.61
N ASN A 401 -23.44 -2.08 12.85
CA ASN A 401 -24.74 -1.67 13.37
C ASN A 401 -25.85 -2.33 12.55
N GLY A 402 -26.44 -3.38 13.13
CA GLY A 402 -27.40 -4.23 12.43
C GLY A 402 -26.79 -4.83 11.16
N VAL A 403 -27.36 -4.46 10.02
CA VAL A 403 -26.94 -4.93 8.68
C VAL A 403 -25.86 -4.05 8.03
N THR A 404 -25.42 -2.98 8.69
CA THR A 404 -24.49 -2.00 8.10
C THR A 404 -23.13 -2.06 8.78
N VAL A 405 -22.07 -2.02 7.97
CA VAL A 405 -20.67 -2.02 8.37
C VAL A 405 -20.08 -0.66 8.07
N PHE A 406 -19.86 0.14 9.11
CA PHE A 406 -19.29 1.48 9.02
C PHE A 406 -17.79 1.44 9.24
N PHE A 407 -17.01 2.04 8.36
CA PHE A 407 -15.63 2.41 8.64
C PHE A 407 -15.58 3.84 9.16
N LYS A 408 -15.07 4.02 10.39
CA LYS A 408 -14.91 5.33 11.04
C LYS A 408 -13.49 5.45 11.58
N HIS A 409 -12.97 6.67 11.64
CA HIS A 409 -11.69 6.91 12.31
C HIS A 409 -11.77 6.47 13.78
N ARG A 410 -10.76 5.75 14.25
CA ARG A 410 -10.69 5.11 15.57
C ARG A 410 -11.06 6.06 16.70
N ASP A 411 -10.53 7.28 16.68
CA ASP A 411 -10.79 8.30 17.70
C ASP A 411 -12.28 8.65 17.88
N LYS A 412 -13.10 8.47 16.84
CA LYS A 412 -14.55 8.71 16.93
C LYS A 412 -15.29 7.63 17.73
N LEU A 413 -14.64 6.53 18.08
CA LEU A 413 -15.21 5.47 18.93
C LEU A 413 -14.97 5.70 20.43
N PHE A 414 -14.19 6.73 20.78
CA PHE A 414 -13.71 7.00 22.12
C PHE A 414 -13.98 8.46 22.47
N SER A 415 -15.22 8.78 22.81
CA SER A 415 -15.62 10.15 23.13
C SER A 415 -15.28 10.53 24.57
N ASP A 416 -15.08 11.82 24.81
CA ASP A 416 -14.65 12.33 26.13
C ASP A 416 -15.80 12.88 26.99
N ASN A 417 -17.02 12.94 26.45
CA ASN A 417 -18.11 13.74 27.02
C ASN A 417 -19.24 12.90 27.65
N ASN A 418 -19.18 11.58 27.51
CA ASN A 418 -20.19 10.67 28.05
C ASN A 418 -19.53 9.91 29.21
N VAL A 419 -19.96 10.17 30.44
CA VAL A 419 -19.39 9.56 31.66
C VAL A 419 -20.48 8.96 32.52
N LYS A 420 -20.39 7.64 32.73
CA LYS A 420 -21.17 6.93 33.74
C LYS A 420 -20.34 6.75 35.01
N ASP A 421 -20.74 7.43 36.07
CA ASP A 421 -20.10 7.33 37.39
C ASP A 421 -20.76 6.22 38.22
N LEU A 422 -20.00 5.17 38.53
CA LEU A 422 -20.42 4.07 39.41
C LEU A 422 -19.91 4.22 40.85
N ASN A 423 -19.18 5.32 41.13
CA ASN A 423 -18.59 5.67 42.41
C ASN A 423 -17.82 4.47 43.00
N SER A 424 -18.03 4.15 44.27
CA SER A 424 -17.33 3.09 45.02
C SER A 424 -18.17 1.80 45.17
N SER A 425 -19.28 1.68 44.44
CA SER A 425 -20.27 0.59 44.62
C SER A 425 -20.01 -0.58 43.66
N PHE A 426 -18.90 -1.27 43.88
CA PHE A 426 -18.49 -2.45 43.11
C PHE A 426 -17.68 -3.44 43.96
N SER A 427 -17.49 -4.65 43.46
CA SER A 427 -16.69 -5.72 44.05
C SER A 427 -15.73 -6.32 43.01
N SER A 428 -14.87 -7.25 43.44
CA SER A 428 -13.96 -7.98 42.56
C SER A 428 -13.07 -7.09 41.68
N PHE A 429 -12.60 -5.97 42.26
CA PHE A 429 -11.73 -5.03 41.56
C PHE A 429 -10.36 -5.64 41.26
N GLU A 430 -9.92 -5.51 40.03
CA GLU A 430 -8.58 -5.88 39.57
C GLU A 430 -8.10 -4.82 38.57
N TYR A 431 -6.89 -4.30 38.80
CA TYR A 431 -6.15 -3.51 37.82
C TYR A 431 -4.99 -4.35 37.30
N LYS A 432 -4.80 -4.39 35.98
CA LYS A 432 -3.65 -5.06 35.36
C LYS A 432 -3.07 -4.21 34.24
N VAL A 433 -1.78 -4.40 33.98
CA VAL A 433 -1.13 -3.90 32.77
C VAL A 433 -1.10 -5.03 31.76
N ASP A 434 -1.60 -4.77 30.55
CA ASP A 434 -1.59 -5.72 29.46
C ASP A 434 -0.32 -5.55 28.63
N SER A 435 0.65 -6.42 28.87
CA SER A 435 1.95 -6.37 28.19
C SER A 435 1.86 -6.60 26.68
N SER A 436 0.77 -7.17 26.16
CA SER A 436 0.57 -7.34 24.72
C SER A 436 0.35 -6.01 23.97
N ARG A 437 0.03 -4.94 24.70
CA ARG A 437 -0.17 -3.58 24.20
C ARG A 437 1.05 -2.67 24.36
N ILE A 438 2.17 -3.22 24.86
CA ILE A 438 3.43 -2.50 25.00
C ILE A 438 4.33 -2.96 23.86
N TYR A 439 4.91 -2.02 23.12
CA TYR A 439 5.76 -2.29 21.97
C TYR A 439 7.10 -1.57 22.12
N SER A 440 8.21 -2.25 21.82
CA SER A 440 9.55 -1.66 21.78
C SER A 440 9.90 -1.10 20.40
N LEU A 441 9.22 -1.58 19.36
CA LEU A 441 9.40 -1.18 17.96
C LEU A 441 8.06 -0.93 17.28
N VAL A 442 8.06 0.02 16.34
CA VAL A 442 6.96 0.27 15.41
C VAL A 442 7.50 0.14 13.99
N ARG A 443 6.92 -0.78 13.20
CA ARG A 443 7.18 -0.92 11.76
C ARG A 443 6.01 -0.32 11.01
N VAL A 444 6.28 0.63 10.12
CA VAL A 444 5.24 1.41 9.45
C VAL A 444 5.54 1.56 7.96
N GLY A 445 4.50 1.45 7.11
CA GLY A 445 4.62 1.65 5.68
C GLY A 445 4.00 0.50 4.88
N TYR A 446 4.79 -0.06 3.97
CA TYR A 446 4.35 -1.06 2.99
C TYR A 446 5.44 -2.11 2.81
N ASP A 447 5.07 -3.28 2.29
CA ASP A 447 6.04 -4.34 1.99
C ASP A 447 7.06 -3.88 0.94
N LYS A 448 8.33 -4.16 1.21
CA LYS A 448 9.45 -3.84 0.30
C LYS A 448 9.25 -4.49 -1.06
N GLN A 449 9.60 -3.76 -2.11
CA GLN A 449 9.61 -4.24 -3.49
C GLN A 449 11.02 -4.13 -4.06
N ASP A 450 11.49 -5.18 -4.74
CA ASP A 450 12.82 -5.21 -5.32
C ASP A 450 12.79 -4.65 -6.74
N TYR A 451 13.10 -3.36 -6.84
CA TYR A 451 13.30 -2.68 -8.10
C TYR A 451 14.80 -2.57 -8.40
N GLU A 452 15.29 -3.41 -9.31
CA GLU A 452 16.67 -3.38 -9.81
C GLU A 452 16.88 -2.20 -10.77
N SER A 453 16.63 -0.98 -10.30
CA SER A 453 16.83 0.25 -11.07
C SER A 453 17.21 1.43 -10.19
N MET A 454 17.83 2.45 -10.79
CA MET A 454 18.15 3.70 -10.09
C MET A 454 16.90 4.38 -9.51
N ASN A 455 15.83 4.39 -10.30
CA ASN A 455 14.55 4.99 -9.92
C ASN A 455 13.90 4.23 -8.76
N GLY A 456 13.98 2.90 -8.80
CA GLY A 456 13.46 2.03 -7.75
C GLY A 456 14.05 2.29 -6.37
N ARG A 457 15.34 2.67 -6.30
CA ARG A 457 16.01 3.04 -5.05
C ARG A 457 15.50 4.34 -4.43
N ASP A 458 14.84 5.18 -5.22
CA ASP A 458 14.25 6.43 -4.75
C ASP A 458 12.88 6.23 -4.10
N GLU A 459 12.30 5.03 -4.21
CA GLU A 459 11.03 4.71 -3.57
C GLU A 459 11.16 4.72 -2.05
N PHE A 460 10.29 5.47 -1.39
CA PHE A 460 10.30 5.65 0.05
C PHE A 460 9.06 5.05 0.73
N ARG A 461 8.00 4.66 0.00
CA ARG A 461 6.83 3.97 0.59
C ARG A 461 7.10 2.48 0.81
N PHE A 462 8.15 2.15 1.57
CA PHE A 462 8.40 0.81 2.09
C PHE A 462 8.37 0.79 3.62
N THR A 463 8.76 -0.31 4.25
CA THR A 463 8.75 -0.41 5.70
C THR A 463 9.85 0.47 6.30
N THR A 464 9.47 1.26 7.30
CA THR A 464 10.39 2.04 8.14
C THR A 464 10.19 1.63 9.58
N GLU A 465 11.29 1.50 10.31
CA GLU A 465 11.29 1.06 11.70
C GLU A 465 11.65 2.21 12.63
N TYR A 466 10.91 2.31 13.73
CA TYR A 466 11.15 3.28 14.80
C TYR A 466 11.24 2.57 16.15
N THR A 467 12.18 2.99 16.99
CA THR A 467 12.25 2.60 18.40
C THR A 467 11.34 3.46 19.26
N THR A 468 10.77 2.87 20.31
CA THR A 468 9.86 3.56 21.23
C THR A 468 10.57 4.03 22.51
N GLY A 469 11.80 3.53 22.74
CA GLY A 469 12.56 3.72 23.97
C GLY A 469 12.19 2.74 25.10
N ILE A 470 11.23 1.83 24.86
CA ILE A 470 10.81 0.81 25.83
C ILE A 470 11.66 -0.45 25.64
N ASP A 471 12.23 -0.98 26.73
CA ASP A 471 13.16 -2.12 26.72
C ASP A 471 12.63 -3.36 27.47
N ILE A 472 11.45 -3.27 28.07
CA ILE A 472 10.82 -4.37 28.85
C ILE A 472 10.14 -5.44 27.97
N THR A 473 10.12 -5.26 26.65
CA THR A 473 9.45 -6.15 25.70
C THR A 473 10.15 -6.14 24.33
N ASP A 474 9.95 -7.20 23.56
CA ASP A 474 10.36 -7.37 22.17
C ASP A 474 9.17 -7.27 21.18
N ASN A 475 7.97 -6.95 21.68
CA ASN A 475 6.78 -6.80 20.84
C ASN A 475 6.95 -5.68 19.80
N VAL A 476 6.50 -5.97 18.58
CA VAL A 476 6.54 -5.05 17.45
C VAL A 476 5.11 -4.68 17.05
N LEU A 477 4.83 -3.37 16.96
CA LEU A 477 3.59 -2.90 16.36
C LEU A 477 3.78 -2.78 14.85
N GLU A 478 3.00 -3.53 14.07
CA GLU A 478 3.03 -3.47 12.62
C GLU A 478 1.86 -2.65 12.07
N LEU A 479 2.20 -1.53 11.43
CA LEU A 479 1.32 -0.69 10.63
C LEU A 479 1.75 -0.79 9.17
N ILE A 480 1.68 -2.01 8.63
CA ILE A 480 2.04 -2.34 7.25
C ILE A 480 0.77 -2.50 6.42
N SER A 481 0.70 -1.79 5.31
CA SER A 481 -0.47 -1.80 4.45
C SER A 481 -0.39 -2.90 3.39
N PRO A 482 -1.44 -3.71 3.21
CA PRO A 482 -1.47 -4.73 2.17
C PRO A 482 -1.76 -4.16 0.77
N TYR A 483 -2.21 -2.91 0.68
CA TYR A 483 -2.35 -2.21 -0.59
C TYR A 483 -1.19 -1.24 -0.76
N ARG A 484 -0.76 -1.07 -2.00
CA ARG A 484 0.49 -0.42 -2.35
C ARG A 484 0.27 1.04 -2.75
N ALA A 485 1.14 1.91 -2.25
CA ALA A 485 1.16 3.34 -2.59
C ALA A 485 2.44 3.78 -3.32
N ASP A 486 3.34 2.83 -3.63
CA ASP A 486 4.60 3.10 -4.31
C ASP A 486 4.37 3.65 -5.72
N VAL A 487 5.10 4.71 -6.03
CA VAL A 487 5.01 5.45 -7.30
C VAL A 487 5.73 4.69 -8.40
N TYR A 488 6.90 4.15 -8.07
CA TYR A 488 7.74 3.49 -9.07
C TYR A 488 7.17 2.13 -9.49
N GLY A 489 6.48 1.37 -8.64
CA GLY A 489 5.79 0.16 -9.09
C GLY A 489 4.62 0.44 -10.02
N ILE A 490 3.83 1.50 -9.77
CA ILE A 490 2.80 1.95 -10.72
C ILE A 490 3.44 2.31 -12.06
N GLU A 491 4.54 3.07 -12.05
CA GLU A 491 5.24 3.46 -13.27
C GLU A 491 5.79 2.25 -14.03
N PHE A 492 6.48 1.32 -13.36
CA PHE A 492 7.01 0.10 -13.98
C PHE A 492 5.91 -0.78 -14.57
N LEU A 493 4.75 -0.90 -13.89
CA LEU A 493 3.60 -1.62 -14.45
C LEU A 493 3.03 -0.92 -15.68
N SER A 494 2.97 0.42 -15.66
CA SER A 494 2.48 1.19 -16.80
C SER A 494 3.38 1.02 -18.04
N GLN A 495 4.68 0.81 -17.84
CA GLN A 495 5.65 0.57 -18.91
C GLN A 495 5.54 -0.84 -19.53
N LYS A 496 4.89 -1.79 -18.85
CA LYS A 496 4.59 -3.14 -19.36
C LYS A 496 3.29 -3.22 -20.16
N ARG A 497 2.60 -2.10 -20.42
CA ARG A 497 1.37 -2.08 -21.24
C ARG A 497 1.62 -2.66 -22.64
N GLY A 498 0.74 -3.55 -23.08
CA GLY A 498 0.84 -4.24 -24.38
C GLY A 498 1.72 -5.50 -24.37
N GLN A 499 2.22 -5.93 -23.21
CA GLN A 499 2.99 -7.16 -23.04
C GLN A 499 2.13 -8.25 -22.36
N ASP A 500 1.04 -8.63 -23.02
CA ASP A 500 -0.06 -9.42 -22.44
C ASP A 500 0.29 -10.88 -22.12
N THR A 501 1.43 -11.39 -22.59
CA THR A 501 1.86 -12.79 -22.38
C THR A 501 2.91 -12.95 -21.29
N THR A 502 3.22 -11.89 -20.54
CA THR A 502 4.22 -11.94 -19.46
C THR A 502 3.49 -11.97 -18.12
N ASP A 503 3.61 -13.07 -17.39
CA ASP A 503 3.19 -13.15 -15.99
C ASP A 503 4.03 -12.14 -15.19
N SER A 504 3.38 -11.22 -14.47
CA SER A 504 4.07 -10.35 -13.51
C SER A 504 3.74 -10.84 -12.11
N GLU A 505 4.75 -10.99 -11.25
CA GLU A 505 4.56 -11.40 -9.85
C GLU A 505 3.59 -10.49 -9.08
N SER A 506 3.43 -9.26 -9.57
CA SER A 506 2.58 -8.20 -9.04
C SER A 506 1.15 -8.17 -9.61
N ASP A 507 0.72 -9.09 -10.48
CA ASP A 507 -0.61 -9.01 -11.10
C ASP A 507 -1.76 -9.09 -10.08
N ASN A 508 -1.49 -9.74 -8.94
CA ASN A 508 -2.42 -9.83 -7.81
C ASN A 508 -2.35 -8.64 -6.85
N ASP A 509 -1.50 -7.65 -7.13
CA ASP A 509 -1.33 -6.49 -6.26
C ASP A 509 -2.44 -5.47 -6.45
N VAL A 510 -2.72 -4.77 -5.36
CA VAL A 510 -3.71 -3.69 -5.31
C VAL A 510 -2.99 -2.39 -4.98
N PHE A 511 -3.12 -1.41 -5.87
CA PHE A 511 -2.56 -0.09 -5.69
C PHE A 511 -3.65 0.90 -5.31
N PHE A 512 -3.27 2.02 -4.73
CA PHE A 512 -4.17 3.14 -4.53
C PHE A 512 -3.44 4.47 -4.71
N VAL A 513 -4.19 5.48 -5.12
CA VAL A 513 -3.66 6.81 -5.42
C VAL A 513 -4.57 7.91 -4.89
N CYS A 514 -3.96 9.05 -4.57
CA CYS A 514 -4.68 10.25 -4.19
C CYS A 514 -4.96 11.10 -5.44
N VAL A 515 -6.24 11.43 -5.65
CA VAL A 515 -6.74 12.05 -6.87
C VAL A 515 -7.70 13.19 -6.57
N SER A 516 -7.74 14.15 -7.48
CA SER A 516 -8.78 15.15 -7.57
C SER A 516 -9.66 14.87 -8.78
N THR A 517 -10.92 15.26 -8.70
CA THR A 517 -11.83 15.18 -9.85
C THR A 517 -11.73 16.45 -10.67
N THR A 518 -11.36 16.33 -11.95
CA THR A 518 -11.32 17.45 -12.88
C THR A 518 -12.54 17.43 -13.79
N LEU A 519 -13.21 18.58 -13.91
CA LEU A 519 -14.35 18.80 -14.79
C LEU A 519 -13.86 19.39 -16.11
N HIS A 520 -14.17 18.74 -17.23
CA HIS A 520 -13.97 19.32 -18.55
C HIS A 520 -15.29 19.91 -19.05
N ASP A 521 -15.28 21.22 -19.28
CA ASP A 521 -16.39 21.96 -19.87
C ASP A 521 -15.99 22.49 -21.24
N ASN A 522 -16.82 22.25 -22.26
CA ASN A 522 -16.63 22.85 -23.57
C ASN A 522 -17.77 23.84 -23.86
N GLY A 523 -17.57 25.11 -23.49
CA GLY A 523 -18.56 26.17 -23.71
C GLY A 523 -19.81 26.07 -22.82
N GLY A 524 -19.66 25.60 -21.57
CA GLY A 524 -20.76 25.50 -20.59
C GLY A 524 -21.54 24.19 -20.62
N VAL A 525 -21.11 23.22 -21.44
CA VAL A 525 -21.60 21.83 -21.41
C VAL A 525 -20.53 20.95 -20.79
N GLN A 526 -20.86 20.30 -19.66
CA GLN A 526 -20.02 19.29 -19.02
C GLN A 526 -19.86 18.09 -19.97
N THR A 527 -18.63 17.81 -20.40
CA THR A 527 -18.37 16.76 -21.40
C THR A 527 -17.92 15.45 -20.77
N TYR A 528 -17.01 15.48 -19.79
CA TYR A 528 -16.63 14.31 -18.99
C TYR A 528 -15.87 14.71 -17.71
N LYS A 529 -15.79 13.79 -16.74
CA LYS A 529 -14.92 13.91 -15.55
C LYS A 529 -13.85 12.84 -15.58
N GLU A 530 -12.69 13.19 -15.03
CA GLU A 530 -11.57 12.27 -14.87
C GLU A 530 -10.90 12.48 -13.52
N TYR A 531 -10.22 11.43 -13.05
CA TYR A 531 -9.35 11.51 -11.89
C TYR A 531 -7.96 11.99 -12.32
N ARG A 532 -7.38 12.92 -11.55
CA ARG A 532 -6.00 13.40 -11.73
C ARG A 532 -5.23 13.30 -10.43
N LEU A 533 -3.99 12.82 -10.50
CA LEU A 533 -3.10 12.69 -9.35
C LEU A 533 -2.92 14.03 -8.62
N ILE A 534 -3.09 14.01 -7.30
CA ILE A 534 -2.76 15.16 -6.45
C ILE A 534 -1.24 15.20 -6.24
N ARG A 535 -0.61 16.28 -6.70
CA ARG A 535 0.83 16.59 -6.50
C ARG A 535 1.06 17.89 -5.74
N SER A 536 0.16 18.86 -5.90
CA SER A 536 0.21 20.15 -5.21
C SER A 536 -0.24 20.03 -3.75
N GLY A 537 0.22 20.94 -2.90
CA GLY A 537 -0.11 20.95 -1.46
C GLY A 537 0.80 20.06 -0.61
N TRP A 538 1.79 19.40 -1.24
CA TRP A 538 2.78 18.56 -0.59
C TRP A 538 4.17 18.96 -1.07
N GLU A 539 4.94 19.60 -0.19
CA GLU A 539 6.34 19.93 -0.47
C GLU A 539 7.20 18.70 -0.22
N ILE A 540 7.92 18.23 -1.24
CA ILE A 540 8.78 17.05 -1.13
C ILE A 540 10.21 17.36 -1.56
N SER A 541 11.18 16.81 -0.83
CA SER A 541 12.60 16.82 -1.20
C SER A 541 13.27 15.51 -0.78
N GLY A 542 14.55 15.35 -1.14
CA GLY A 542 15.26 14.09 -0.93
C GLY A 542 14.89 12.98 -1.93
N VAL A 543 14.16 13.32 -2.99
CA VAL A 543 13.77 12.43 -4.10
C VAL A 543 14.36 12.91 -5.43
N LEU A 544 14.42 12.04 -6.44
CA LEU A 544 15.02 12.32 -7.75
C LEU A 544 14.29 13.43 -8.52
N ASP A 545 12.96 13.39 -8.58
CA ASP A 545 12.14 14.48 -9.15
C ASP A 545 10.89 14.80 -8.30
N PRO A 546 11.00 15.80 -7.42
CA PRO A 546 9.87 16.25 -6.61
C PRO A 546 8.63 16.68 -7.40
N ARG A 547 8.78 17.16 -8.64
CA ARG A 547 7.68 17.82 -9.38
C ARG A 547 6.67 16.83 -9.93
N THR A 548 7.11 15.63 -10.28
CA THR A 548 6.25 14.58 -10.86
C THR A 548 5.84 13.52 -9.85
N MET A 549 6.45 13.52 -8.67
CA MET A 549 6.07 12.67 -7.55
C MET A 549 4.60 12.89 -7.15
N PHE A 550 3.86 11.81 -6.96
CA PHE A 550 2.49 11.79 -6.43
C PHE A 550 2.44 10.89 -5.20
N ASN A 551 1.28 10.71 -4.56
CA ASN A 551 1.13 9.89 -3.34
C ASN A 551 2.02 10.34 -2.16
N ALA A 552 2.46 11.61 -2.12
CA ALA A 552 3.32 12.12 -1.05
C ALA A 552 2.65 12.02 0.34
N MET A 553 1.32 12.14 0.39
CA MET A 553 0.50 12.03 1.59
C MET A 553 0.42 10.64 2.22
N TYR A 554 0.80 9.60 1.48
CA TYR A 554 0.80 8.20 1.94
C TYR A 554 2.17 7.75 2.46
N TRP A 555 3.06 8.68 2.77
CA TRP A 555 4.32 8.38 3.44
C TRP A 555 4.09 7.98 4.91
N GLN A 556 5.12 7.43 5.53
CA GLN A 556 5.08 6.86 6.89
C GLN A 556 4.64 7.89 7.93
N GLY A 557 5.08 9.15 7.83
CA GLY A 557 4.62 10.21 8.73
C GLY A 557 3.10 10.44 8.67
N GLY A 558 2.49 10.30 7.48
CA GLY A 558 1.03 10.34 7.34
C GLY A 558 0.32 9.15 8.01
N ILE A 559 0.92 7.96 7.93
CA ILE A 559 0.41 6.74 8.61
C ILE A 559 0.53 6.87 10.13
N LEU A 560 1.68 7.36 10.62
CA LEU A 560 1.92 7.61 12.03
C LEU A 560 0.94 8.65 12.59
N GLN A 561 0.69 9.75 11.85
CA GLN A 561 -0.26 10.78 12.25
C GLN A 561 -1.69 10.24 12.37
N ALA A 562 -2.14 9.44 11.40
CA ALA A 562 -3.47 8.83 11.42
C ALA A 562 -3.65 7.79 12.55
N ASN A 563 -2.55 7.29 13.11
CA ASN A 563 -2.56 6.33 14.22
C ASN A 563 -1.96 6.88 15.51
N ALA A 564 -1.75 8.21 15.61
CA ALA A 564 -1.07 8.82 16.73
C ALA A 564 -1.73 8.48 18.08
N GLY A 565 -3.06 8.53 18.15
CA GLY A 565 -3.80 8.14 19.36
C GLY A 565 -3.64 6.67 19.76
N TYR A 566 -3.43 5.77 18.80
CA TYR A 566 -3.16 4.35 19.09
C TYR A 566 -1.72 4.14 19.56
N ILE A 567 -0.74 4.77 18.90
CA ILE A 567 0.67 4.73 19.28
C ILE A 567 0.90 5.35 20.67
N GLY A 568 0.16 6.44 20.96
CA GLY A 568 0.21 7.17 22.23
C GLY A 568 -0.16 6.34 23.46
N MET A 569 -0.71 5.14 23.25
CA MET A 569 -1.06 4.21 24.32
C MET A 569 0.15 3.72 25.13
N PHE A 570 1.29 3.55 24.47
CA PHE A 570 2.49 2.97 25.08
C PHE A 570 3.72 3.88 25.03
N THR A 571 3.78 4.84 24.11
CA THR A 571 4.92 5.77 24.02
C THR A 571 4.51 7.20 23.69
N LYS A 572 5.37 8.16 24.03
CA LYS A 572 5.24 9.57 23.65
C LYS A 572 6.17 9.96 22.50
N LYS A 573 7.06 9.06 22.09
CA LYS A 573 8.09 9.35 21.10
C LYS A 573 8.46 8.10 20.33
N LEU A 574 8.61 8.26 19.02
CA LEU A 574 9.26 7.30 18.14
C LEU A 574 10.54 7.92 17.59
N SER A 575 11.65 7.19 17.65
CA SER A 575 12.95 7.61 17.11
C SER A 575 13.35 6.68 15.96
N TYR A 576 13.72 7.25 14.82
CA TYR A 576 14.06 6.49 13.61
C TYR A 576 15.17 5.45 13.86
N SER A 577 15.01 4.26 13.29
CA SER A 577 15.99 3.17 13.33
C SER A 577 16.56 2.85 11.96
N SER A 578 15.68 2.54 10.99
CA SER A 578 16.04 2.02 9.67
C SER A 578 14.87 2.17 8.68
N SER A 579 15.15 2.05 7.38
CA SER A 579 14.14 1.97 6.33
C SER A 579 14.60 1.03 5.23
N ASP A 580 13.65 0.30 4.63
CA ASP A 580 13.88 -0.53 3.44
C ASP A 580 13.94 0.29 2.14
N GLY A 581 13.51 1.55 2.18
CA GLY A 581 13.47 2.47 1.03
C GLY A 581 14.33 3.72 1.22
N ASN A 582 14.09 4.73 0.38
CA ASN A 582 14.75 6.02 0.48
C ASN A 582 14.35 6.74 1.79
N SER A 583 15.29 6.82 2.73
CA SER A 583 15.11 7.47 4.03
C SER A 583 15.52 8.94 4.06
N ASP A 584 16.00 9.49 2.95
CA ASP A 584 16.37 10.91 2.84
C ASP A 584 15.16 11.79 2.46
N VAL A 585 13.99 11.18 2.24
CA VAL A 585 12.76 11.92 1.92
C VAL A 585 12.35 12.86 3.06
N VAL A 586 11.95 14.06 2.67
CA VAL A 586 11.36 15.09 3.54
C VAL A 586 10.04 15.53 2.93
N VAL A 587 8.96 15.47 3.71
CA VAL A 587 7.61 15.85 3.30
C VAL A 587 7.09 16.97 4.21
N ASN A 588 6.70 18.11 3.62
CA ASN A 588 6.25 19.32 4.33
C ASN A 588 7.22 19.76 5.45
N GLY A 589 8.52 19.63 5.18
CA GLY A 589 9.60 19.99 6.12
C GLY A 589 9.89 18.96 7.22
N ILE A 590 9.20 17.82 7.23
CA ILE A 590 9.42 16.73 8.18
C ILE A 590 10.15 15.59 7.48
N GLY A 591 11.34 15.25 7.94
CA GLY A 591 12.15 14.14 7.42
C GLY A 591 11.68 12.80 7.95
N MET A 592 11.85 11.73 7.17
CA MET A 592 11.61 10.36 7.65
C MET A 592 12.46 9.99 8.88
N LYS A 593 13.65 10.59 8.99
CA LYS A 593 14.59 10.35 10.10
C LYS A 593 14.30 11.19 11.34
N ASP A 594 13.34 12.11 11.27
CA ASP A 594 12.98 12.96 12.40
C ASP A 594 12.23 12.16 13.46
N ASP A 595 12.34 12.59 14.72
CA ASP A 595 11.58 12.03 15.81
C ASP A 595 10.08 12.33 15.64
N PHE A 596 9.24 11.30 15.74
CA PHE A 596 7.79 11.48 15.76
C PHE A 596 7.31 11.56 17.22
N ASN A 597 6.84 12.74 17.62
CA ASN A 597 6.33 12.99 18.96
C ASN A 597 4.81 12.77 19.01
N VAL A 598 4.34 12.08 20.05
CA VAL A 598 2.92 11.76 20.25
C VAL A 598 2.41 12.53 21.47
N GLU A 599 1.37 13.33 21.27
CA GLU A 599 0.82 14.20 22.33
C GLU A 599 0.07 13.39 23.41
N SER A 600 -0.82 12.49 22.98
CA SER A 600 -1.67 11.69 23.87
C SER A 600 -2.10 10.37 23.23
N GLY A 601 -2.34 9.36 24.06
CA GLY A 601 -3.00 8.12 23.67
C GLY A 601 -4.52 8.15 23.92
N ILE A 602 -5.26 7.35 23.16
CA ILE A 602 -6.71 7.12 23.35
C ILE A 602 -6.95 6.42 24.70
N ILE A 603 -6.09 5.45 25.02
CA ILE A 603 -6.10 4.66 26.25
C ILE A 603 -4.67 4.44 26.74
N THR A 604 -4.52 3.89 27.93
CA THR A 604 -3.26 3.37 28.48
C THR A 604 -3.15 1.86 28.22
N CYS A 605 -2.00 1.26 28.51
CA CYS A 605 -1.83 -0.21 28.55
C CYS A 605 -2.51 -0.87 29.76
N GLY A 606 -3.24 -0.12 30.59
CA GLY A 606 -3.97 -0.64 31.75
C GLY A 606 -5.37 -1.16 31.39
N ASP A 607 -5.80 -2.18 32.12
CA ASP A 607 -7.18 -2.65 32.17
C ASP A 607 -7.70 -2.63 33.61
N VAL A 608 -9.00 -2.40 33.76
CA VAL A 608 -9.71 -2.47 35.03
C VAL A 608 -10.89 -3.42 34.90
N SER A 609 -10.94 -4.43 35.76
CA SER A 609 -12.07 -5.34 35.88
C SER A 609 -12.78 -5.17 37.22
N PHE A 610 -14.11 -5.20 37.22
CA PHE A 610 -14.92 -5.17 38.44
C PHE A 610 -16.34 -5.69 38.18
N THR A 611 -17.06 -5.98 39.27
CA THR A 611 -18.48 -6.35 39.23
C THR A 611 -19.30 -5.30 39.97
N THR A 612 -20.39 -4.80 39.36
CA THR A 612 -21.35 -3.91 40.02
C THR A 612 -22.74 -4.51 40.01
N TYR A 613 -23.58 -4.13 40.97
CA TYR A 613 -25.01 -4.48 40.99
C TYR A 613 -25.87 -3.38 40.33
N ASN A 614 -25.24 -2.36 39.75
CA ASN A 614 -25.94 -1.44 38.87
C ASN A 614 -26.24 -2.13 37.53
N GLU A 615 -27.49 -2.56 37.35
CA GLU A 615 -27.97 -3.24 36.13
C GLU A 615 -28.12 -2.30 34.93
N ASP A 616 -28.04 -0.99 35.12
CA ASP A 616 -28.06 -0.03 34.02
C ASP A 616 -26.73 -0.13 33.27
N ILE A 617 -26.77 -0.58 32.02
CA ILE A 617 -25.61 -0.73 31.16
C ILE A 617 -25.70 0.39 30.11
N PRO A 618 -24.64 1.20 29.89
CA PRO A 618 -24.65 2.26 28.89
C PRO A 618 -25.24 1.83 27.54
N PRO A 619 -26.21 2.58 26.99
CA PRO A 619 -26.83 2.22 25.72
C PRO A 619 -25.85 2.39 24.54
N THR A 620 -24.89 3.31 24.66
CA THR A 620 -23.81 3.50 23.69
C THR A 620 -22.51 2.87 24.16
N ASP A 621 -21.65 2.58 23.19
CA ASP A 621 -20.39 1.89 23.42
C ASP A 621 -19.20 2.87 23.53
N ASP A 622 -19.41 4.16 23.28
CA ASP A 622 -18.41 5.23 23.33
C ASP A 622 -18.39 6.01 24.66
N GLU A 623 -19.23 5.59 25.62
CA GLU A 623 -19.31 6.14 26.98
C GLU A 623 -18.17 5.61 27.86
N THR A 624 -17.56 6.51 28.64
CA THR A 624 -16.58 6.14 29.66
C THR A 624 -17.27 5.72 30.96
N ILE A 625 -16.68 4.76 31.64
CA ILE A 625 -17.09 4.35 32.97
C ILE A 625 -16.06 4.88 33.96
N LYS A 626 -16.55 5.52 35.02
CA LYS A 626 -15.76 6.07 36.11
C LYS A 626 -16.03 5.31 37.40
N ILE A 627 -14.96 4.91 38.08
CA ILE A 627 -15.02 4.26 39.41
C ILE A 627 -14.01 4.91 40.37
N LEU A 628 -14.33 4.88 41.66
CA LEU A 628 -13.46 5.35 42.73
C LEU A 628 -13.00 4.15 43.58
N LYS A 629 -11.67 3.94 43.63
CA LYS A 629 -11.04 2.89 44.45
C LYS A 629 -9.83 3.46 45.17
N ASP A 630 -9.82 3.42 46.50
CA ASP A 630 -8.66 3.76 47.34
C ASP A 630 -8.04 5.14 46.99
N ASP A 631 -8.88 6.19 46.92
CA ASP A 631 -8.55 7.58 46.52
C ASP A 631 -8.03 7.76 45.07
N LEU A 632 -8.17 6.73 44.23
CA LEU A 632 -7.87 6.77 42.81
C LEU A 632 -9.16 6.68 41.99
N VAL A 633 -9.27 7.61 41.05
CA VAL A 633 -10.32 7.64 40.04
C VAL A 633 -9.80 6.93 38.80
N TYR A 634 -10.47 5.83 38.43
CA TYR A 634 -10.23 5.14 37.17
C TYR A 634 -11.33 5.51 36.21
N GLU A 635 -10.94 5.98 35.02
CA GLU A 635 -11.84 6.26 33.92
C GLU A 635 -11.41 5.42 32.72
N GLY A 636 -12.36 4.73 32.09
CA GLY A 636 -12.04 3.84 30.98
C GLY A 636 -13.23 3.53 30.08
N TYR A 637 -12.94 3.01 28.89
CA TYR A 637 -13.94 2.61 27.91
C TYR A 637 -14.27 1.13 28.05
N ILE A 638 -15.50 0.75 27.69
CA ILE A 638 -15.95 -0.65 27.73
C ILE A 638 -15.10 -1.49 26.77
N LYS A 639 -14.24 -2.36 27.33
CA LYS A 639 -13.57 -3.42 26.60
C LYS A 639 -14.48 -4.64 26.53
N GLU A 640 -15.04 -5.03 27.66
CA GLU A 640 -16.07 -6.05 27.78
C GLU A 640 -17.07 -5.67 28.87
N VAL A 641 -18.36 -5.85 28.61
CA VAL A 641 -19.39 -5.84 29.65
C VAL A 641 -20.26 -7.07 29.47
N SER A 642 -20.54 -7.77 30.57
CA SER A 642 -21.38 -8.96 30.54
C SER A 642 -22.30 -9.04 31.76
N SER A 643 -23.46 -9.63 31.55
CA SER A 643 -24.41 -9.95 32.61
C SER A 643 -25.15 -11.23 32.30
N THR A 644 -25.46 -11.98 33.35
CA THR A 644 -26.47 -13.06 33.28
C THR A 644 -27.85 -12.39 33.35
N VAL A 645 -28.76 -12.78 32.46
CA VAL A 645 -30.00 -12.03 32.21
C VAL A 645 -30.98 -12.13 33.38
N GLU A 646 -31.19 -13.34 33.91
CA GLU A 646 -32.14 -13.58 34.99
C GLU A 646 -31.52 -13.85 36.35
N ARG A 647 -30.24 -14.25 36.40
CA ARG A 647 -29.53 -14.45 37.66
C ARG A 647 -28.78 -13.17 38.01
N ASN A 648 -29.10 -12.59 39.17
CA ASN A 648 -28.40 -11.39 39.64
C ASN A 648 -27.00 -11.76 40.17
N GLU A 649 -26.08 -12.00 39.24
CA GLU A 649 -24.65 -12.19 39.50
C GLU A 649 -23.85 -10.88 39.45
N GLY A 650 -24.55 -9.75 39.27
CA GLY A 650 -23.98 -8.45 38.96
C GLY A 650 -23.54 -8.31 37.50
N VAL A 651 -23.38 -7.07 37.06
CA VAL A 651 -22.79 -6.70 35.77
C VAL A 651 -21.28 -6.66 35.91
N LYS A 652 -20.59 -7.44 35.08
CA LYS A 652 -19.12 -7.50 35.04
C LYS A 652 -18.62 -6.56 33.95
N TYR A 653 -17.70 -5.69 34.32
CA TYR A 653 -17.00 -4.79 33.41
C TYR A 653 -15.51 -5.18 33.34
N ASP A 654 -14.96 -5.16 32.14
CA ASP A 654 -13.53 -5.03 31.84
C ASP A 654 -13.41 -3.74 31.00
N LEU A 655 -12.56 -2.81 31.44
CA LEU A 655 -12.40 -1.50 30.85
C LEU A 655 -10.99 -1.31 30.33
N PHE A 656 -10.86 -0.74 29.14
CA PHE A 656 -9.62 -0.11 28.72
C PHE A 656 -9.43 1.18 29.51
N VAL A 657 -8.37 1.27 30.31
CA VAL A 657 -8.14 2.45 31.15
C VAL A 657 -7.69 3.62 30.30
N ARG A 658 -8.46 4.70 30.31
CA ARG A 658 -8.14 5.98 29.67
C ARG A 658 -7.24 6.81 30.57
N SER A 659 -7.59 6.92 31.85
CA SER A 659 -6.82 7.69 32.82
C SER A 659 -6.95 7.14 34.24
N ILE A 660 -5.94 7.43 35.05
CA ILE A 660 -5.95 7.21 36.50
C ILE A 660 -5.54 8.53 37.14
N THR A 661 -6.39 9.09 37.98
CA THR A 661 -6.15 10.37 38.66
C THR A 661 -6.41 10.24 40.15
N LYS A 662 -5.84 11.14 40.95
CA LYS A 662 -6.20 11.24 42.37
C LYS A 662 -7.55 11.95 42.50
N ALA A 663 -8.41 11.42 43.36
CA ALA A 663 -9.76 11.91 43.63
C ALA A 663 -9.81 13.34 44.18
#